data_AF-A0A3A8EJ30-F1
#
_entry.id   AF-A0A3A8EJ30-F1
#
_cell.length_a   1.000
_cell.length_b   1.000
_cell.length_c   1.000
_cell.angle_alpha   90.00
_cell.angle_beta   90.00
_cell.angle_gamma   90.00
#
_symmetry.space_group_name_H-M   'P 1'
#
loop_
_entity.id
_entity.type
_entity.pdbx_description
1 polymer ?
#
loop_
_entity_poly.entity_id
_entity_poly.type
_entity_poly.pdbx_seq_one_letter_code
_entity_poly.pdbx_strand_id
1 'polypeptide(L)'
;MSKITSKFDKVLNASKLYGNMVHEPDSSTETYQNSADITTPPADYIGNYQRNRGIGSETYQNSKIYIVGSGIAGLSAAYYFIRDAQIPASNIVFLDQLSVEGGSLDGAGNAQDGFIIRGGREMEFAYENIWNIFQDIPAVELPEPFSVLDEYRLLNDNDPNFSKARLIHQQGKVQDFSKFGLSKKDQLAIVKLLLAKKEDLDNITIEEYFSAEFLASNFWTLWRTMFAFENWHSLLECKLYMHRFLHQLDGFKDMTALVFPKYNQHDTFVKPLGRYLQKKGVKIQLKTLVKDVEFEEKGQEKIVKSLLIEKDGKEDKISLTDNDFVVITTGSMTEDTAYGNNTTAAVSKIDNSTSGQSAGWVLWKNLAKKSPAFGKPEKFCSNIEKSSWLSVTLTCKPSAFVEKLKEYAVNDPYSGKTVTGGIVTITDSNWLMSFTCNRQPHFPEQPDDVLVLWVYALFMDQQGNYVKKNMPECTGNEILTELCYHLGIVDQIDNVIENTITRIAFMPYITSMFMPRAKGDRPRVVPEGYKNLAVVGQFVETNNDVVFTIESSARTGRLAVYKLLNIDKQAPDLSPLQYDIRHLIKGAKTLNDGGPFPGERLLRHVLKGTYYEHILPKDTEQPETESFLSEQFGHFKDWISSIKDKVK
;
A
#
# COMPACT_ATOMS: atom_id res chain seq x y z
N MET A 1 -32.81 5.01 -23.85
CA MET A 1 -31.57 4.32 -24.24
C MET A 1 -30.59 5.34 -24.75
N SER A 2 -29.31 5.21 -24.36
CA SER A 2 -28.25 6.17 -24.71
C SER A 2 -28.02 6.19 -26.22
N LYS A 3 -27.64 7.34 -26.81
CA LYS A 3 -27.21 7.36 -28.22
C LYS A 3 -26.07 6.36 -28.48
N ILE A 4 -25.23 6.12 -27.46
CA ILE A 4 -24.10 5.19 -27.50
C ILE A 4 -24.55 3.75 -27.74
N THR A 5 -25.67 3.31 -27.14
CA THR A 5 -26.12 1.90 -27.20
C THR A 5 -27.09 1.59 -28.34
N SER A 6 -27.54 2.60 -29.08
CA SER A 6 -28.63 2.51 -30.06
C SER A 6 -28.54 1.35 -31.07
N LYS A 7 -27.33 0.94 -31.46
CA LYS A 7 -27.10 -0.19 -32.39
C LYS A 7 -27.22 -1.57 -31.73
N PHE A 8 -27.23 -1.63 -30.41
CA PHE A 8 -27.27 -2.84 -29.59
C PHE A 8 -28.55 -2.96 -28.76
N ASP A 9 -29.43 -1.96 -28.79
CA ASP A 9 -30.68 -1.90 -28.00
C ASP A 9 -31.50 -3.20 -28.08
N LYS A 10 -31.63 -3.81 -29.26
CA LYS A 10 -32.35 -5.09 -29.43
C LYS A 10 -31.77 -6.22 -28.57
N VAL A 11 -30.45 -6.28 -28.42
CA VAL A 11 -29.76 -7.30 -27.63
C VAL A 11 -29.76 -6.92 -26.15
N LEU A 12 -29.44 -5.66 -25.83
CA LEU A 12 -29.35 -5.18 -24.44
C LEU A 12 -30.70 -5.25 -23.73
N ASN A 13 -31.80 -4.93 -24.40
CA ASN A 13 -33.15 -5.02 -23.83
C ASN A 13 -33.59 -6.46 -23.53
N ALA A 14 -32.96 -7.46 -24.14
CA ALA A 14 -33.21 -8.87 -23.89
C ALA A 14 -32.14 -9.51 -22.97
N SER A 15 -31.12 -8.75 -22.58
CA SER A 15 -30.02 -9.24 -21.75
C SER A 15 -30.42 -9.34 -20.29
N LYS A 16 -30.03 -10.43 -19.64
CA LYS A 16 -30.15 -10.58 -18.18
C LYS A 16 -29.03 -9.88 -17.42
N LEU A 17 -27.89 -9.64 -18.08
CA LEU A 17 -26.69 -9.03 -17.48
C LEU A 17 -26.75 -7.50 -17.49
N TYR A 18 -27.33 -6.89 -18.53
CA TYR A 18 -27.26 -5.44 -18.72
C TYR A 18 -27.96 -4.71 -17.55
N GLY A 19 -27.22 -3.86 -16.84
CA GLY A 19 -27.68 -3.19 -15.63
C GLY A 19 -27.60 -4.01 -14.34
N ASN A 20 -27.13 -5.26 -14.40
CA ASN A 20 -26.95 -6.17 -13.25
C ASN A 20 -25.48 -6.65 -13.13
N MET A 21 -24.53 -5.83 -13.57
CA MET A 21 -23.10 -6.18 -13.56
C MET A 21 -22.60 -6.37 -12.11
N VAL A 22 -21.84 -7.43 -11.87
CA VAL A 22 -21.10 -7.59 -10.61
C VAL A 22 -19.80 -6.80 -10.71
N HIS A 23 -19.82 -5.57 -10.20
CA HIS A 23 -18.70 -4.63 -10.31
C HIS A 23 -17.45 -5.04 -9.51
N GLU A 24 -17.62 -5.83 -8.45
CA GLU A 24 -16.54 -6.30 -7.56
C GLU A 24 -16.66 -7.82 -7.37
N PRO A 25 -16.34 -8.62 -8.40
CA PRO A 25 -16.36 -10.08 -8.27
C PRO A 25 -15.29 -10.54 -7.26
N ASP A 26 -15.54 -11.66 -6.56
CA ASP A 26 -14.69 -12.15 -5.46
C ASP A 26 -14.01 -13.48 -5.83
N SER A 27 -12.71 -13.43 -6.12
CA SER A 27 -11.96 -14.64 -6.49
C SER A 27 -11.71 -15.60 -5.33
N SER A 28 -11.91 -15.16 -4.07
CA SER A 28 -11.78 -16.03 -2.89
C SER A 28 -12.98 -16.96 -2.70
N THR A 29 -14.07 -16.74 -3.44
CA THR A 29 -15.29 -17.56 -3.36
C THR A 29 -15.74 -18.13 -4.70
N GLU A 30 -15.27 -17.56 -5.82
CA GLU A 30 -15.63 -18.03 -7.16
C GLU A 30 -15.08 -19.44 -7.44
N THR A 31 -15.92 -20.30 -8.00
CA THR A 31 -15.49 -21.57 -8.60
C THR A 31 -15.40 -21.39 -10.12
N TYR A 32 -14.19 -21.48 -10.65
CA TYR A 32 -13.94 -21.37 -12.09
C TYR A 32 -14.64 -22.46 -12.88
N GLN A 33 -15.57 -22.07 -13.75
CA GLN A 33 -16.24 -22.97 -14.68
C GLN A 33 -16.70 -22.22 -15.94
N ASN A 34 -16.83 -22.93 -17.05
CA ASN A 34 -17.44 -22.39 -18.27
C ASN A 34 -18.88 -22.91 -18.36
N SER A 35 -19.86 -22.02 -18.51
CA SER A 35 -21.26 -22.39 -18.72
C SER A 35 -21.98 -21.36 -19.59
N ALA A 36 -23.15 -21.72 -20.14
CA ALA A 36 -23.97 -20.81 -20.94
C ALA A 36 -24.50 -19.60 -20.14
N ASP A 37 -24.52 -19.70 -18.81
CA ASP A 37 -24.98 -18.63 -17.92
C ASP A 37 -23.85 -17.65 -17.52
N ILE A 38 -22.59 -18.01 -17.78
CA ILE A 38 -21.42 -17.16 -17.47
C ILE A 38 -21.03 -16.38 -18.71
N THR A 39 -21.27 -15.08 -18.66
CA THR A 39 -21.04 -14.15 -19.78
C THR A 39 -19.96 -13.10 -19.49
N THR A 40 -19.46 -13.07 -18.25
CA THR A 40 -18.35 -12.23 -17.81
C THR A 40 -17.08 -13.06 -17.64
N PRO A 41 -15.89 -12.45 -17.75
CA PRO A 41 -14.65 -13.10 -17.33
C PRO A 41 -14.69 -13.53 -15.86
N PRO A 42 -13.84 -14.50 -15.45
CA PRO A 42 -13.61 -14.81 -14.04
C PRO A 42 -13.20 -13.58 -13.21
N ALA A 43 -13.41 -13.64 -11.90
CA ALA A 43 -13.29 -12.54 -10.96
C ALA A 43 -11.93 -11.82 -11.01
N ASP A 44 -10.85 -12.57 -11.12
CA ASP A 44 -9.45 -12.14 -11.18
C ASP A 44 -8.86 -12.27 -12.61
N TYR A 45 -9.71 -12.37 -13.63
CA TYR A 45 -9.24 -12.38 -15.02
C TYR A 45 -8.74 -10.99 -15.42
N ILE A 46 -7.42 -10.80 -15.31
CA ILE A 46 -6.70 -9.60 -15.75
C ILE A 46 -6.31 -9.68 -17.23
N GLY A 47 -5.85 -8.55 -17.78
CA GLY A 47 -5.33 -8.47 -19.15
C GLY A 47 -6.15 -7.60 -20.11
N ASN A 48 -5.80 -7.65 -21.40
CA ASN A 48 -6.30 -6.70 -22.40
C ASN A 48 -7.80 -6.75 -22.64
N TYR A 49 -8.46 -7.89 -22.41
CA TYR A 49 -9.92 -7.98 -22.51
C TYR A 49 -10.64 -7.02 -21.54
N GLN A 50 -10.04 -6.77 -20.37
CA GLN A 50 -10.54 -5.83 -19.36
C GLN A 50 -10.26 -4.36 -19.70
N ARG A 51 -9.63 -4.05 -20.86
CA ARG A 51 -9.33 -2.67 -21.30
C ARG A 51 -10.47 -2.02 -22.10
N ASN A 52 -11.63 -2.66 -22.20
CA ASN A 52 -12.85 -1.99 -22.66
C ASN A 52 -13.16 -0.74 -21.79
N ARG A 53 -13.94 0.20 -22.31
CA ARG A 53 -14.33 1.42 -21.56
C ARG A 53 -15.74 1.29 -21.02
N GLY A 54 -16.03 2.01 -19.93
CA GLY A 54 -17.41 2.11 -19.42
C GLY A 54 -18.33 2.85 -20.40
N ILE A 55 -19.61 2.50 -20.36
CA ILE A 55 -20.68 3.18 -21.09
C ILE A 55 -21.51 3.98 -20.08
N GLY A 56 -21.19 5.26 -19.95
CA GLY A 56 -21.88 6.20 -19.10
C GLY A 56 -23.27 6.57 -19.59
N SER A 57 -24.07 7.10 -18.67
CA SER A 57 -25.44 7.54 -18.95
C SER A 57 -25.49 9.03 -19.27
N GLU A 58 -26.25 9.40 -20.31
CA GLU A 58 -26.55 10.81 -20.63
C GLU A 58 -27.31 11.50 -19.48
N THR A 59 -27.97 10.74 -18.60
CA THR A 59 -28.70 11.25 -17.42
C THR A 59 -27.81 12.07 -16.49
N TYR A 60 -26.53 11.72 -16.36
CA TYR A 60 -25.63 12.32 -15.37
C TYR A 60 -24.74 13.44 -15.93
N GLN A 61 -25.01 13.93 -17.14
CA GLN A 61 -24.21 15.00 -17.76
C GLN A 61 -24.28 16.33 -17.00
N ASN A 62 -25.34 16.55 -16.22
CA ASN A 62 -25.50 17.73 -15.37
C ASN A 62 -25.16 17.48 -13.88
N SER A 63 -24.85 16.23 -13.51
CA SER A 63 -24.54 15.83 -12.14
C SER A 63 -23.22 16.44 -11.68
N LYS A 64 -23.22 17.03 -10.49
CA LYS A 64 -22.01 17.44 -9.77
C LYS A 64 -21.44 16.28 -8.99
N ILE A 65 -20.11 16.20 -8.98
CA ILE A 65 -19.36 15.21 -8.23
C ILE A 65 -18.48 15.95 -7.23
N TYR A 66 -18.68 15.70 -5.94
CA TYR A 66 -17.84 16.24 -4.88
C TYR A 66 -16.93 15.15 -4.33
N ILE A 67 -15.63 15.40 -4.31
CA ILE A 67 -14.63 14.43 -3.86
C ILE A 67 -13.90 15.02 -2.65
N VAL A 68 -14.06 14.38 -1.49
CA VAL A 68 -13.43 14.80 -0.22
C VAL A 68 -12.08 14.11 -0.07
N GLY A 69 -11.03 14.93 -0.14
CA GLY A 69 -9.62 14.52 -0.16
C GLY A 69 -9.06 14.37 -1.58
N SER A 70 -7.97 15.09 -1.86
CA SER A 70 -7.23 15.07 -3.14
C SER A 70 -6.05 14.11 -3.16
N GLY A 71 -6.10 13.07 -2.32
CA GLY A 71 -5.17 11.94 -2.40
C GLY A 71 -5.44 11.04 -3.60
N ILE A 72 -4.55 10.06 -3.83
CA ILE A 72 -4.61 9.19 -5.02
C ILE A 72 -5.93 8.42 -5.18
N ALA A 73 -6.64 8.11 -4.08
CA ALA A 73 -7.97 7.49 -4.14
C ALA A 73 -9.02 8.41 -4.81
N GLY A 74 -9.08 9.67 -4.37
CA GLY A 74 -9.97 10.68 -4.93
C GLY A 74 -9.60 11.03 -6.37
N LEU A 75 -8.32 11.22 -6.67
CA LEU A 75 -7.82 11.46 -8.02
C LEU A 75 -8.18 10.31 -8.97
N SER A 76 -8.06 9.06 -8.50
CA SER A 76 -8.47 7.87 -9.25
C SER A 76 -9.97 7.88 -9.54
N ALA A 77 -10.80 8.18 -8.53
CA ALA A 77 -12.25 8.28 -8.73
C ALA A 77 -12.61 9.33 -9.80
N ALA A 78 -12.01 10.53 -9.76
CA ALA A 78 -12.23 11.55 -10.78
C ALA A 78 -11.83 11.08 -12.18
N TYR A 79 -10.69 10.39 -12.30
CA TYR A 79 -10.25 9.82 -13.56
C TYR A 79 -11.28 8.82 -14.12
N TYR A 80 -11.80 7.91 -13.29
CA TYR A 80 -12.81 6.93 -13.72
C TYR A 80 -14.17 7.56 -14.02
N PHE A 81 -14.60 8.60 -13.27
CA PHE A 81 -15.81 9.36 -13.59
C PHE A 81 -15.73 9.98 -15.00
N ILE A 82 -14.58 10.55 -15.34
CA ILE A 82 -14.35 11.13 -16.67
C ILE A 82 -14.26 10.03 -17.73
N ARG A 83 -13.45 9.00 -17.48
CA ARG A 83 -13.10 8.01 -18.50
C ARG A 83 -14.26 7.07 -18.82
N ASP A 84 -14.87 6.51 -17.79
CA ASP A 84 -15.77 5.35 -17.91
C ASP A 84 -17.24 5.70 -17.66
N ALA A 85 -17.50 6.77 -16.91
CA ALA A 85 -18.86 7.32 -16.78
C ALA A 85 -19.13 8.53 -17.69
N GLN A 86 -18.10 9.05 -18.36
CA GLN A 86 -18.17 10.23 -19.24
C GLN A 86 -18.86 11.44 -18.59
N ILE A 87 -18.62 11.64 -17.29
CA ILE A 87 -19.02 12.85 -16.58
C ILE A 87 -18.15 14.02 -17.05
N PRO A 88 -18.73 15.18 -17.39
CA PRO A 88 -17.94 16.36 -17.72
C PRO A 88 -17.00 16.74 -16.58
N ALA A 89 -15.71 16.87 -16.86
CA ALA A 89 -14.70 17.20 -15.86
C ALA A 89 -15.00 18.51 -15.09
N SER A 90 -15.64 19.48 -15.75
CA SER A 90 -16.10 20.73 -15.12
C SER A 90 -17.15 20.56 -14.02
N ASN A 91 -17.74 19.37 -13.89
CA ASN A 91 -18.68 19.02 -12.84
C ASN A 91 -18.03 18.40 -11.61
N ILE A 92 -16.73 18.08 -11.67
CA ILE A 92 -16.01 17.43 -10.58
C ILE A 92 -15.29 18.51 -9.76
N VAL A 93 -15.53 18.49 -8.44
CA VAL A 93 -14.94 19.42 -7.48
C VAL A 93 -14.31 18.64 -6.33
N PHE A 94 -13.01 18.81 -6.14
CA PHE A 94 -12.32 18.34 -4.94
C PHE A 94 -12.47 19.35 -3.81
N LEU A 95 -12.64 18.82 -2.59
CA LEU A 95 -12.61 19.54 -1.32
C LEU A 95 -11.48 18.94 -0.50
N ASP A 96 -10.42 19.71 -0.23
CA ASP A 96 -9.27 19.25 0.54
C ASP A 96 -9.00 20.17 1.72
N GLN A 97 -8.80 19.58 2.91
CA GLN A 97 -8.46 20.29 4.13
C GLN A 97 -7.06 20.93 4.05
N LEU A 98 -6.13 20.32 3.32
CA LEU A 98 -4.75 20.77 3.24
C LEU A 98 -4.59 21.94 2.26
N SER A 99 -3.44 22.60 2.34
CA SER A 99 -3.04 23.69 1.44
C SER A 99 -2.36 23.21 0.16
N VAL A 100 -2.21 21.90 -0.01
CA VAL A 100 -1.56 21.23 -1.15
C VAL A 100 -2.29 19.91 -1.42
N GLU A 101 -2.28 19.47 -2.67
CA GLU A 101 -2.87 18.19 -3.08
C GLU A 101 -1.97 16.98 -2.76
N GLY A 102 -2.51 15.77 -2.91
CA GLY A 102 -1.74 14.52 -2.87
C GLY A 102 -1.88 13.68 -1.60
N GLY A 103 -2.32 14.29 -0.49
CA GLY A 103 -2.54 13.57 0.77
C GLY A 103 -1.26 12.91 1.27
N SER A 104 -1.27 11.59 1.49
CA SER A 104 -0.11 10.85 1.98
C SER A 104 1.05 10.77 0.99
N LEU A 105 0.84 10.96 -0.31
CA LEU A 105 1.91 10.95 -1.31
C LEU A 105 2.55 12.34 -1.41
N ASP A 106 3.08 12.85 -0.31
CA ASP A 106 3.75 14.15 -0.26
C ASP A 106 5.20 14.10 -0.77
N GLY A 107 5.65 15.28 -1.18
CA GLY A 107 7.04 15.60 -1.50
C GLY A 107 7.16 17.11 -1.48
N ALA A 108 7.74 17.64 -0.41
CA ALA A 108 7.82 19.08 -0.17
C ALA A 108 9.20 19.49 0.40
N GLY A 109 9.35 20.78 0.70
CA GLY A 109 10.62 21.36 1.12
C GLY A 109 11.52 21.70 -0.07
N ASN A 110 12.77 22.03 0.23
CA ASN A 110 13.76 22.47 -0.74
C ASN A 110 15.18 22.19 -0.19
N ALA A 111 16.21 22.43 -0.99
CA ALA A 111 17.60 22.17 -0.59
C ALA A 111 18.13 23.09 0.52
N GLN A 112 17.52 24.27 0.74
CA GLN A 112 17.94 25.24 1.75
C GLN A 112 17.34 24.94 3.13
N ASP A 113 16.03 24.66 3.19
CA ASP A 113 15.28 24.40 4.43
C ASP A 113 15.21 22.90 4.78
N GLY A 114 15.64 22.04 3.86
CA GLY A 114 15.49 20.59 3.92
C GLY A 114 14.22 20.11 3.22
N PHE A 115 14.38 19.03 2.47
CA PHE A 115 13.26 18.27 1.91
C PHE A 115 12.50 17.52 3.01
N ILE A 116 11.24 17.21 2.74
CA ILE A 116 10.42 16.34 3.59
C ILE A 116 9.63 15.37 2.71
N ILE A 117 9.74 14.09 3.06
CA ILE A 117 8.89 13.00 2.62
C ILE A 117 8.47 12.22 3.87
N ARG A 118 7.16 12.08 4.10
CA ARG A 118 6.66 11.25 5.19
C ARG A 118 6.89 9.74 4.97
N GLY A 119 7.08 9.32 3.71
CA GLY A 119 7.43 7.94 3.38
C GLY A 119 7.73 7.74 1.90
N GLY A 120 8.49 6.69 1.58
CA GLY A 120 8.69 6.18 0.22
C GLY A 120 7.72 5.03 -0.09
N ARG A 121 7.44 4.76 -1.37
CA ARG A 121 6.48 3.72 -1.81
C ARG A 121 7.23 2.66 -2.60
N GLU A 122 7.34 1.50 -1.98
CA GLU A 122 7.76 0.25 -2.61
C GLU A 122 6.59 -0.26 -3.48
N MET A 123 6.87 -0.62 -4.74
CA MET A 123 5.84 -1.05 -5.70
C MET A 123 6.22 -2.37 -6.34
N GLU A 124 5.24 -3.02 -6.97
CA GLU A 124 5.44 -4.23 -7.76
C GLU A 124 4.62 -4.18 -9.06
N PHE A 125 4.82 -5.17 -9.92
CA PHE A 125 4.26 -5.17 -11.27
C PHE A 125 2.75 -5.39 -11.31
N ALA A 126 2.18 -6.20 -10.40
CA ALA A 126 0.75 -6.51 -10.38
C ALA A 126 -0.10 -5.43 -9.68
N TYR A 127 0.31 -4.16 -9.69
CA TYR A 127 -0.51 -3.00 -9.32
C TYR A 127 -1.45 -2.63 -10.47
N GLU A 128 -2.36 -3.56 -10.79
CA GLU A 128 -3.19 -3.54 -11.99
C GLU A 128 -4.07 -2.29 -12.11
N ASN A 129 -4.64 -1.78 -11.02
CA ASN A 129 -5.49 -0.59 -11.08
C ASN A 129 -4.67 0.69 -11.25
N ILE A 130 -3.51 0.80 -10.60
CA ILE A 130 -2.59 1.91 -10.83
C ILE A 130 -2.11 1.94 -12.29
N TRP A 131 -1.65 0.81 -12.82
CA TRP A 131 -1.19 0.76 -14.21
C TRP A 131 -2.34 0.90 -15.21
N ASN A 132 -3.56 0.56 -14.84
CA ASN A 132 -4.75 0.85 -15.64
C ASN A 132 -4.99 2.35 -15.85
N ILE A 133 -4.61 3.19 -14.88
CA ILE A 133 -4.70 4.64 -14.94
C ILE A 133 -3.47 5.22 -15.64
N PHE A 134 -2.28 4.93 -15.11
CA PHE A 134 -1.03 5.63 -15.46
C PHE A 134 -0.45 5.28 -16.83
N GLN A 135 -0.97 4.24 -17.50
CA GLN A 135 -0.70 4.04 -18.93
C GLN A 135 -1.37 5.09 -19.83
N ASP A 136 -2.38 5.81 -19.32
CA ASP A 136 -3.11 6.84 -20.06
C ASP A 136 -2.77 8.27 -19.57
N ILE A 137 -1.91 8.41 -18.55
CA ILE A 137 -1.51 9.71 -17.99
C ILE A 137 -0.22 10.15 -18.67
N PRO A 138 -0.13 11.37 -19.24
CA PRO A 138 1.09 11.85 -19.88
C PRO A 138 2.31 11.75 -18.97
N ALA A 139 3.43 11.32 -19.54
CA ALA A 139 4.72 11.26 -18.87
C ALA A 139 5.14 12.64 -18.32
N VAL A 140 5.97 12.62 -17.28
CA VAL A 140 6.54 13.83 -16.68
C VAL A 140 7.71 14.35 -17.51
N GLU A 141 8.57 13.46 -17.98
CA GLU A 141 9.84 13.82 -18.63
C GLU A 141 9.93 13.41 -20.10
N LEU A 142 9.09 12.46 -20.53
CA LEU A 142 9.01 12.07 -21.93
C LEU A 142 7.95 12.90 -22.67
N PRO A 143 8.17 13.25 -23.95
CA PRO A 143 7.19 13.99 -24.73
C PRO A 143 5.94 13.14 -25.05
N GLU A 144 4.87 13.77 -25.54
CA GLU A 144 3.75 13.02 -26.11
C GLU A 144 4.25 12.12 -27.27
N PRO A 145 3.73 10.87 -27.40
CA PRO A 145 2.57 10.30 -26.72
C PRO A 145 2.91 9.42 -25.49
N PHE A 146 4.11 9.53 -24.90
CA PHE A 146 4.52 8.67 -23.79
C PHE A 146 3.73 8.95 -22.50
N SER A 147 3.56 7.89 -21.70
CA SER A 147 2.83 7.88 -20.44
C SER A 147 3.74 7.76 -19.21
N VAL A 148 3.19 8.02 -18.03
CA VAL A 148 3.88 7.77 -16.75
C VAL A 148 4.33 6.30 -16.65
N LEU A 149 3.54 5.35 -17.15
CA LEU A 149 3.96 3.94 -17.21
C LEU A 149 5.20 3.75 -18.11
N ASP A 150 5.28 4.45 -19.24
CA ASP A 150 6.41 4.32 -20.17
C ASP A 150 7.72 4.81 -19.55
N GLU A 151 7.73 5.99 -18.92
CA GLU A 151 8.94 6.49 -18.23
C GLU A 151 9.29 5.66 -16.99
N TYR A 152 8.27 5.17 -16.27
CA TYR A 152 8.47 4.28 -15.12
C TYR A 152 9.18 3.00 -15.54
N ARG A 153 8.77 2.41 -16.66
CA ARG A 153 9.41 1.21 -17.22
C ARG A 153 10.76 1.50 -17.84
N LEU A 154 10.91 2.60 -18.57
CA LEU A 154 12.22 3.01 -19.12
C LEU A 154 13.28 3.03 -18.02
N LEU A 155 12.95 3.55 -16.84
CA LEU A 155 13.85 3.53 -15.69
C LEU A 155 14.07 2.11 -15.14
N ASN A 156 13.00 1.43 -14.72
CA ASN A 156 13.12 0.19 -13.95
C ASN A 156 13.58 -1.01 -14.79
N ASP A 157 13.29 -1.03 -16.09
CA ASP A 157 13.76 -2.07 -17.00
C ASP A 157 15.29 -1.98 -17.26
N ASN A 158 15.88 -0.78 -17.09
CA ASN A 158 17.31 -0.52 -17.36
C ASN A 158 18.15 -0.35 -16.08
N ASP A 159 17.52 -0.23 -14.92
CA ASP A 159 18.18 -0.19 -13.61
C ASP A 159 17.36 -1.01 -12.58
N PRO A 160 17.51 -2.34 -12.55
CA PRO A 160 16.76 -3.19 -11.63
C PRO A 160 17.13 -2.89 -10.18
N ASN A 161 16.12 -2.89 -9.31
CA ASN A 161 16.33 -2.65 -7.88
C ASN A 161 16.78 -3.94 -7.17
N PHE A 162 17.78 -3.83 -6.30
CA PHE A 162 18.14 -4.86 -5.31
C PHE A 162 19.02 -4.25 -4.22
N SER A 163 19.13 -4.93 -3.08
CA SER A 163 19.96 -4.53 -1.94
C SER A 163 21.13 -5.49 -1.74
N LYS A 164 22.31 -4.93 -1.43
CA LYS A 164 23.49 -5.69 -0.99
C LYS A 164 23.73 -5.64 0.52
N ALA A 165 22.88 -4.93 1.26
CA ALA A 165 23.07 -4.63 2.67
C ALA A 165 21.73 -4.52 3.43
N ARG A 166 20.77 -5.40 3.12
CA ARG A 166 19.38 -5.32 3.63
C ARG A 166 19.29 -5.24 5.16
N LEU A 167 20.18 -5.94 5.85
CA LEU A 167 20.29 -6.00 7.31
C LEU A 167 21.70 -5.61 7.74
N ILE A 168 21.82 -4.73 8.73
CA ILE A 168 23.08 -4.39 9.39
C ILE A 168 22.96 -4.50 10.91
N HIS A 169 24.08 -4.73 11.58
CA HIS A 169 24.18 -4.81 13.05
C HIS A 169 25.60 -4.52 13.51
N GLN A 170 25.84 -4.52 14.82
CA GLN A 170 27.17 -4.34 15.43
C GLN A 170 27.91 -3.13 14.87
N GLN A 171 27.24 -1.98 14.88
CA GLN A 171 27.80 -0.68 14.46
C GLN A 171 28.31 -0.70 13.01
N GLY A 172 27.48 -1.19 12.10
CA GLY A 172 27.63 -0.99 10.66
C GLY A 172 28.05 -2.22 9.87
N LYS A 173 28.18 -3.39 10.51
CA LYS A 173 28.47 -4.65 9.82
C LYS A 173 27.22 -5.16 9.10
N VAL A 174 27.39 -5.61 7.86
CA VAL A 174 26.31 -6.28 7.12
C VAL A 174 26.06 -7.66 7.74
N GLN A 175 24.81 -7.89 8.16
CA GLN A 175 24.35 -9.18 8.66
C GLN A 175 24.00 -10.10 7.47
N ASP A 176 24.17 -11.41 7.62
CA ASP A 176 23.67 -12.36 6.61
C ASP A 176 22.13 -12.31 6.55
N PHE A 177 21.60 -11.94 5.37
CA PHE A 177 20.18 -11.88 5.04
C PHE A 177 19.79 -12.89 3.95
N SER A 178 20.66 -13.86 3.64
CA SER A 178 20.42 -14.88 2.60
C SER A 178 19.31 -15.87 2.95
N LYS A 179 18.92 -15.95 4.22
CA LYS A 179 17.93 -16.88 4.76
C LYS A 179 16.85 -16.18 5.58
N PHE A 180 15.65 -16.73 5.53
CA PHE A 180 14.52 -16.40 6.40
C PHE A 180 14.68 -16.98 7.80
N GLY A 181 15.34 -18.13 7.95
CA GLY A 181 15.60 -18.71 9.27
C GLY A 181 14.32 -19.15 10.00
N LEU A 182 13.34 -19.68 9.27
CA LEU A 182 12.09 -20.18 9.83
C LEU A 182 12.23 -21.64 10.28
N SER A 183 11.81 -21.94 11.50
CA SER A 183 11.68 -23.32 11.98
C SER A 183 10.60 -24.09 11.20
N LYS A 184 10.62 -25.42 11.24
CA LYS A 184 9.55 -26.24 10.63
C LYS A 184 8.17 -25.94 11.22
N LYS A 185 8.10 -25.57 12.51
CA LYS A 185 6.85 -25.22 13.17
C LYS A 185 6.32 -23.88 12.65
N ASP A 186 7.21 -22.90 12.47
CA ASP A 186 6.83 -21.57 11.99
C ASP A 186 6.46 -21.60 10.50
N GLN A 187 7.16 -22.40 9.68
CA GLN A 187 6.76 -22.68 8.29
C GLN A 187 5.33 -23.25 8.23
N LEU A 188 5.01 -24.22 9.10
CA LEU A 188 3.67 -24.80 9.18
C LEU A 188 2.62 -23.79 9.67
N ALA A 189 2.97 -22.87 10.58
CA ALA A 189 2.09 -21.81 11.03
C ALA A 189 1.70 -20.86 9.89
N ILE A 190 2.66 -20.47 9.04
CA ILE A 190 2.38 -19.69 7.82
C ILE A 190 1.41 -20.44 6.90
N VAL A 191 1.66 -21.72 6.65
CA VAL A 191 0.77 -22.56 5.80
C VAL A 191 -0.64 -22.64 6.38
N LYS A 192 -0.77 -22.82 7.70
CA LYS A 192 -2.08 -22.83 8.38
C LYS A 192 -2.79 -21.49 8.27
N LEU A 193 -2.06 -20.38 8.41
CA LEU A 193 -2.62 -19.04 8.23
C LEU A 193 -3.15 -18.85 6.80
N LEU A 194 -2.40 -19.27 5.78
CA LEU A 194 -2.83 -19.23 4.37
C LEU A 194 -4.11 -20.07 4.12
N LEU A 195 -4.29 -21.17 4.84
CA LEU A 195 -5.47 -22.04 4.73
C LEU A 195 -6.67 -21.60 5.57
N ALA A 196 -6.46 -20.77 6.60
CA ALA A 196 -7.53 -20.24 7.44
C ALA A 196 -8.52 -19.41 6.62
N LYS A 197 -9.80 -19.40 7.01
CA LYS A 197 -10.79 -18.51 6.39
C LYS A 197 -10.59 -17.08 6.88
N LYS A 198 -10.91 -16.09 6.04
CA LYS A 198 -10.81 -14.67 6.43
C LYS A 198 -11.71 -14.35 7.63
N GLU A 199 -12.87 -14.98 7.67
CA GLU A 199 -13.92 -14.76 8.67
C GLU A 199 -13.57 -15.31 10.06
N ASP A 200 -12.53 -16.16 10.17
CA ASP A 200 -12.12 -16.79 11.43
C ASP A 200 -11.01 -15.97 12.14
N LEU A 201 -10.60 -14.82 11.61
CA LEU A 201 -9.45 -14.02 12.10
C LEU A 201 -9.84 -12.68 12.72
N ASP A 202 -11.11 -12.48 13.04
CA ASP A 202 -11.64 -11.25 13.63
C ASP A 202 -10.90 -10.91 14.94
N ASN A 203 -10.36 -9.69 15.00
CA ASN A 203 -9.64 -9.11 16.14
C ASN A 203 -8.36 -9.82 16.60
N ILE A 204 -7.86 -10.82 15.86
CA ILE A 204 -6.64 -11.54 16.23
C ILE A 204 -5.41 -10.71 15.83
N THR A 205 -4.43 -10.63 16.72
CA THR A 205 -3.13 -9.99 16.49
C THR A 205 -2.08 -10.99 15.98
N ILE A 206 -1.00 -10.46 15.40
CA ILE A 206 0.10 -11.28 14.88
C ILE A 206 0.82 -12.03 16.01
N GLU A 207 1.07 -11.37 17.13
CA GLU A 207 1.75 -11.97 18.30
C GLU A 207 0.90 -12.98 19.08
N GLU A 208 -0.42 -12.92 18.98
CA GLU A 208 -1.30 -13.95 19.55
C GLU A 208 -1.21 -15.28 18.79
N TYR A 209 -0.83 -15.24 17.51
CA TYR A 209 -0.80 -16.43 16.64
C TYR A 209 0.61 -17.00 16.44
N PHE A 210 1.59 -16.13 16.13
CA PHE A 210 2.94 -16.58 15.84
C PHE A 210 3.80 -16.73 17.10
N SER A 211 4.76 -17.64 17.02
CA SER A 211 5.68 -17.91 18.13
C SER A 211 6.70 -16.78 18.32
N ALA A 212 7.32 -16.69 19.50
CA ALA A 212 8.44 -15.78 19.73
C ALA A 212 9.64 -16.09 18.81
N GLU A 213 9.84 -17.36 18.42
CA GLU A 213 10.88 -17.78 17.47
C GLU A 213 10.61 -17.20 16.07
N PHE A 214 9.35 -17.25 15.60
CA PHE A 214 8.94 -16.58 14.36
C PHE A 214 9.20 -15.07 14.44
N LEU A 215 8.79 -14.42 15.53
CA LEU A 215 8.93 -12.96 15.69
C LEU A 215 10.40 -12.51 15.81
N ALA A 216 11.32 -13.42 16.14
CA ALA A 216 12.76 -13.18 16.15
C ALA A 216 13.48 -13.57 14.84
N SER A 217 12.76 -14.17 13.88
CA SER A 217 13.35 -14.64 12.63
C SER A 217 13.75 -13.49 11.69
N ASN A 218 14.68 -13.78 10.76
CA ASN A 218 14.97 -12.86 9.67
C ASN A 218 13.72 -12.62 8.81
N PHE A 219 12.88 -13.64 8.60
CA PHE A 219 11.62 -13.49 7.87
C PHE A 219 10.77 -12.36 8.46
N TRP A 220 10.49 -12.41 9.77
CA TRP A 220 9.64 -11.39 10.39
C TRP A 220 10.32 -10.03 10.40
N THR A 221 11.64 -9.97 10.61
CA THR A 221 12.41 -8.72 10.54
C THR A 221 12.29 -8.06 9.16
N LEU A 222 12.46 -8.82 8.09
CA LEU A 222 12.32 -8.34 6.71
C LEU A 222 10.89 -7.89 6.41
N TRP A 223 9.91 -8.72 6.77
CA TRP A 223 8.49 -8.49 6.52
C TRP A 223 7.98 -7.24 7.25
N ARG A 224 8.24 -7.16 8.55
CA ARG A 224 7.73 -6.09 9.41
C ARG A 224 8.32 -4.75 9.05
N THR A 225 9.58 -4.71 8.60
CA THR A 225 10.22 -3.45 8.24
C THR A 225 9.82 -3.01 6.83
N MET A 226 9.72 -3.89 5.84
CA MET A 226 9.30 -3.45 4.50
C MET A 226 7.84 -2.99 4.47
N PHE A 227 6.97 -3.64 5.27
CA PHE A 227 5.54 -3.35 5.29
C PHE A 227 5.07 -2.53 6.50
N ALA A 228 5.99 -2.12 7.38
CA ALA A 228 5.68 -1.41 8.63
C ALA A 228 4.66 -2.13 9.54
N PHE A 229 4.73 -3.47 9.61
CA PHE A 229 3.93 -4.22 10.58
C PHE A 229 4.52 -4.15 11.99
N GLU A 230 3.63 -4.16 12.96
CA GLU A 230 3.94 -4.34 14.38
C GLU A 230 3.31 -5.64 14.87
N ASN A 231 3.86 -6.15 15.96
CA ASN A 231 3.44 -7.43 16.55
C ASN A 231 1.96 -7.43 16.97
N TRP A 232 1.42 -6.26 17.37
CA TRP A 232 0.02 -6.09 17.78
C TRP A 232 -0.95 -5.77 16.62
N HIS A 233 -0.48 -5.74 15.38
CA HIS A 233 -1.35 -5.50 14.22
C HIS A 233 -2.20 -6.72 13.87
N SER A 234 -3.18 -6.51 12.97
CA SER A 234 -4.12 -7.51 12.50
C SER A 234 -3.43 -8.71 11.82
N LEU A 235 -3.74 -9.90 12.33
CA LEU A 235 -3.35 -11.16 11.70
C LEU A 235 -4.03 -11.34 10.33
N LEU A 236 -5.27 -10.86 10.17
CA LEU A 236 -5.99 -10.88 8.90
C LEU A 236 -5.24 -10.07 7.83
N GLU A 237 -4.76 -8.86 8.13
CA GLU A 237 -3.94 -8.11 7.17
C GLU A 237 -2.64 -8.86 6.83
N CYS A 238 -1.95 -9.41 7.83
CA CYS A 238 -0.74 -10.21 7.59
C CYS A 238 -1.03 -11.38 6.62
N LYS A 239 -2.13 -12.10 6.81
CA LYS A 239 -2.61 -13.15 5.90
C LYS A 239 -2.88 -12.60 4.49
N LEU A 240 -3.62 -11.49 4.36
CA LEU A 240 -3.94 -10.91 3.05
C LEU A 240 -2.66 -10.52 2.29
N TYR A 241 -1.66 -9.97 2.96
CA TYR A 241 -0.35 -9.71 2.38
C TYR A 241 0.35 -10.98 1.88
N MET A 242 0.30 -12.07 2.64
CA MET A 242 0.87 -13.36 2.20
C MET A 242 0.17 -13.90 0.95
N HIS A 243 -1.15 -13.77 0.83
CA HIS A 243 -1.87 -14.12 -0.40
C HIS A 243 -1.50 -13.16 -1.55
N ARG A 244 -1.46 -11.86 -1.28
CA ARG A 244 -1.26 -10.80 -2.28
C ARG A 244 0.12 -10.83 -2.93
N PHE A 245 1.15 -11.22 -2.18
CA PHE A 245 2.54 -11.14 -2.59
C PHE A 245 3.29 -12.48 -2.58
N LEU A 246 2.57 -13.61 -2.58
CA LEU A 246 3.19 -14.94 -2.59
C LEU A 246 4.19 -15.12 -3.75
N HIS A 247 3.91 -14.52 -4.90
CA HIS A 247 4.77 -14.58 -6.09
C HIS A 247 6.10 -13.83 -5.94
N GLN A 248 6.22 -12.93 -4.96
CA GLN A 248 7.41 -12.10 -4.73
C GLN A 248 8.27 -12.57 -3.55
N LEU A 249 7.82 -13.60 -2.84
CA LEU A 249 8.39 -13.99 -1.55
C LEU A 249 9.92 -14.25 -1.59
N ASP A 250 10.43 -14.78 -2.70
CA ASP A 250 11.86 -15.03 -2.93
C ASP A 250 12.71 -13.76 -3.02
N GLY A 251 12.14 -12.66 -3.52
CA GLY A 251 12.82 -11.37 -3.70
C GLY A 251 12.70 -10.41 -2.51
N PHE A 252 12.14 -10.84 -1.37
CA PHE A 252 12.01 -9.99 -0.18
C PHE A 252 13.30 -9.86 0.62
N LYS A 253 14.21 -10.84 0.50
CA LYS A 253 15.49 -10.82 1.21
C LYS A 253 16.44 -9.75 0.68
N ASP A 254 16.41 -9.51 -0.62
CA ASP A 254 17.32 -8.61 -1.34
C ASP A 254 16.57 -7.53 -2.13
N MET A 255 15.25 -7.39 -1.91
CA MET A 255 14.40 -6.37 -2.54
C MET A 255 14.33 -6.44 -4.09
N THR A 256 14.69 -7.57 -4.71
CA THR A 256 14.58 -7.75 -6.17
C THR A 256 13.14 -7.79 -6.66
N ALA A 257 12.20 -8.03 -5.76
CA ALA A 257 10.76 -8.02 -6.02
C ALA A 257 10.19 -6.62 -6.29
N LEU A 258 10.94 -5.57 -5.94
CA LEU A 258 10.44 -4.21 -5.89
C LEU A 258 10.86 -3.40 -7.10
N VAL A 259 10.01 -2.45 -7.47
CA VAL A 259 10.31 -1.37 -8.40
C VAL A 259 9.93 -0.05 -7.79
N PHE A 260 10.63 1.01 -8.20
CA PHE A 260 10.49 2.33 -7.61
C PHE A 260 10.25 3.40 -8.67
N PRO A 261 9.44 4.42 -8.38
CA PRO A 261 9.36 5.62 -9.21
C PRO A 261 10.71 6.34 -9.29
N LYS A 262 10.91 7.17 -10.32
CA LYS A 262 12.11 8.00 -10.46
C LYS A 262 12.26 8.97 -9.29
N TYR A 263 11.16 9.67 -8.96
CA TYR A 263 11.10 10.68 -7.93
C TYR A 263 10.22 10.25 -6.76
N ASN A 264 10.05 11.12 -5.78
CA ASN A 264 8.96 11.03 -4.83
C ASN A 264 7.60 10.85 -5.54
N GLN A 265 6.62 10.29 -4.83
CA GLN A 265 5.34 9.92 -5.43
C GLN A 265 4.45 11.14 -5.73
N HIS A 266 4.71 12.29 -5.10
CA HIS A 266 4.01 13.53 -5.43
C HIS A 266 4.36 13.96 -6.86
N ASP A 267 5.65 14.06 -7.18
CA ASP A 267 6.14 14.43 -8.50
C ASP A 267 5.86 13.37 -9.57
N THR A 268 5.97 12.08 -9.22
CA THR A 268 5.80 10.98 -10.18
C THR A 268 4.33 10.66 -10.49
N PHE A 269 3.43 10.73 -9.50
CA PHE A 269 2.05 10.22 -9.64
C PHE A 269 0.99 11.29 -9.39
N VAL A 270 1.10 12.06 -8.31
CA VAL A 270 0.07 13.04 -7.93
C VAL A 270 0.03 14.18 -8.94
N LYS A 271 1.14 14.90 -9.15
CA LYS A 271 1.19 16.06 -10.03
C LYS A 271 0.76 15.72 -11.47
N PRO A 272 1.20 14.62 -12.11
CA PRO A 272 0.82 14.33 -13.50
C PRO A 272 -0.67 14.03 -13.64
N LEU A 273 -1.23 13.25 -12.70
CA LEU A 273 -2.66 12.95 -12.66
C LEU A 273 -3.50 14.20 -12.35
N GLY A 274 -3.10 14.98 -11.34
CA GLY A 274 -3.73 16.25 -10.98
C GLY A 274 -3.76 17.24 -12.15
N ARG A 275 -2.61 17.46 -12.80
CA ARG A 275 -2.50 18.31 -14.00
C ARG A 275 -3.39 17.81 -15.14
N TYR A 276 -3.41 16.50 -15.40
CA TYR A 276 -4.27 15.90 -16.42
C TYR A 276 -5.76 16.18 -16.15
N LEU A 277 -6.20 16.02 -14.90
CA LEU A 277 -7.58 16.29 -14.48
C LEU A 277 -7.93 17.78 -14.57
N GLN A 278 -7.06 18.66 -14.08
CA GLN A 278 -7.24 20.11 -14.15
C GLN A 278 -7.30 20.61 -15.60
N LYS A 279 -6.43 20.10 -16.50
CA LYS A 279 -6.46 20.43 -17.95
C LYS A 279 -7.79 20.05 -18.60
N LYS A 280 -8.47 19.01 -18.10
CA LYS A 280 -9.83 18.65 -18.54
C LYS A 280 -10.93 19.53 -17.95
N GLY A 281 -10.65 20.27 -16.87
CA GLY A 281 -11.59 21.20 -16.24
C GLY A 281 -12.03 20.82 -14.82
N VAL A 282 -11.43 19.81 -14.21
CA VAL A 282 -11.67 19.46 -12.79
C VAL A 282 -11.23 20.62 -11.89
N LYS A 283 -12.01 20.90 -10.84
CA LYS A 283 -11.72 21.97 -9.88
C LYS A 283 -11.20 21.38 -8.57
N ILE A 284 -10.21 22.04 -7.97
CA ILE A 284 -9.67 21.67 -6.66
C ILE A 284 -9.82 22.85 -5.71
N GLN A 285 -10.54 22.65 -4.61
CA GLN A 285 -10.69 23.62 -3.53
C GLN A 285 -9.89 23.16 -2.32
N LEU A 286 -8.72 23.77 -2.13
CA LEU A 286 -7.85 23.55 -0.98
C LEU A 286 -8.37 24.33 0.24
N LYS A 287 -7.81 24.04 1.43
CA LYS A 287 -8.20 24.66 2.71
C LYS A 287 -9.71 24.64 2.98
N THR A 288 -10.36 23.54 2.60
CA THR A 288 -11.80 23.31 2.77
C THR A 288 -12.00 21.99 3.51
N LEU A 289 -12.33 22.08 4.79
CA LEU A 289 -12.62 20.94 5.64
C LEU A 289 -14.08 20.52 5.47
N VAL A 290 -14.35 19.24 5.23
CA VAL A 290 -15.71 18.68 5.30
C VAL A 290 -15.90 18.09 6.70
N LYS A 291 -16.84 18.64 7.46
CA LYS A 291 -17.07 18.26 8.86
C LYS A 291 -18.12 17.17 9.00
N ASP A 292 -19.12 17.20 8.13
CA ASP A 292 -20.22 16.24 8.18
C ASP A 292 -21.03 16.18 6.87
N VAL A 293 -21.91 15.18 6.77
CA VAL A 293 -22.77 14.90 5.61
C VAL A 293 -24.22 14.75 6.04
N GLU A 294 -25.14 15.53 5.48
CA GLU A 294 -26.56 15.36 5.76
C GLU A 294 -27.22 14.42 4.74
N PHE A 295 -28.10 13.54 5.25
CA PHE A 295 -28.85 12.58 4.44
C PHE A 295 -30.35 12.85 4.48
N GLU A 296 -31.03 12.54 3.39
CA GLU A 296 -32.48 12.33 3.35
C GLU A 296 -32.76 10.84 3.17
N GLU A 297 -33.72 10.32 3.94
CA GLU A 297 -34.22 8.96 3.79
C GLU A 297 -35.41 8.92 2.82
N LYS A 298 -35.33 8.08 1.79
CA LYS A 298 -36.41 7.80 0.84
C LYS A 298 -36.69 6.30 0.85
N GLY A 299 -37.57 5.88 1.76
CA GLY A 299 -37.85 4.45 1.97
C GLY A 299 -36.62 3.74 2.56
N GLN A 300 -36.07 2.76 1.84
CA GLN A 300 -34.85 2.05 2.25
C GLN A 300 -33.56 2.74 1.78
N GLU A 301 -33.70 3.77 0.95
CA GLU A 301 -32.57 4.47 0.33
C GLU A 301 -32.19 5.71 1.12
N LYS A 302 -30.89 6.00 1.19
CA LYS A 302 -30.31 7.20 1.78
C LYS A 302 -29.58 7.99 0.70
N ILE A 303 -29.89 9.28 0.65
CA ILE A 303 -29.35 10.21 -0.35
C ILE A 303 -28.68 11.38 0.36
N VAL A 304 -27.45 11.70 -0.01
CA VAL A 304 -26.74 12.90 0.47
C VAL A 304 -27.45 14.13 -0.06
N LYS A 305 -27.77 15.06 0.84
CA LYS A 305 -28.38 16.36 0.52
C LYS A 305 -27.47 17.54 0.75
N SER A 306 -26.48 17.40 1.62
CA SER A 306 -25.51 18.46 1.80
C SER A 306 -24.20 17.97 2.39
N LEU A 307 -23.15 18.75 2.13
CA LEU A 307 -21.88 18.68 2.84
C LEU A 307 -21.76 19.91 3.73
N LEU A 308 -21.53 19.68 5.02
CA LEU A 308 -21.22 20.73 5.97
C LEU A 308 -19.72 20.98 5.92
N ILE A 309 -19.32 22.18 5.49
CA ILE A 309 -17.92 22.51 5.26
C ILE A 309 -17.48 23.65 6.16
N GLU A 310 -16.17 23.75 6.33
CA GLU A 310 -15.50 24.91 6.89
C GLU A 310 -14.41 25.35 5.92
N LYS A 311 -14.47 26.63 5.55
CA LYS A 311 -13.51 27.24 4.63
C LYS A 311 -13.07 28.58 5.18
N ASP A 312 -11.76 28.76 5.31
CA ASP A 312 -11.16 29.97 5.88
C ASP A 312 -11.76 30.34 7.26
N GLY A 313 -12.03 29.33 8.10
CA GLY A 313 -12.63 29.49 9.43
C GLY A 313 -14.12 29.83 9.44
N LYS A 314 -14.80 29.82 8.28
CA LYS A 314 -16.23 30.05 8.16
C LYS A 314 -16.96 28.77 7.82
N GLU A 315 -18.03 28.49 8.55
CA GLU A 315 -18.93 27.39 8.22
C GLU A 315 -19.77 27.74 6.99
N ASP A 316 -19.93 26.78 6.10
CA ASP A 316 -20.78 26.88 4.93
C ASP A 316 -21.40 25.51 4.59
N LYS A 317 -22.33 25.50 3.65
CA LYS A 317 -23.09 24.32 3.26
C LYS A 317 -23.15 24.20 1.74
N ILE A 318 -22.68 23.07 1.23
CA ILE A 318 -22.85 22.71 -0.18
C ILE A 318 -24.11 21.87 -0.29
N SER A 319 -25.14 22.36 -1.00
CA SER A 319 -26.38 21.62 -1.27
C SER A 319 -26.23 20.71 -2.50
N LEU A 320 -26.83 19.52 -2.42
CA LEU A 320 -26.82 18.49 -3.47
C LEU A 320 -28.23 18.15 -3.94
N THR A 321 -28.37 17.90 -5.23
CA THR A 321 -29.57 17.31 -5.86
C THR A 321 -29.54 15.79 -5.76
N ASP A 322 -30.66 15.13 -6.10
CA ASP A 322 -30.72 13.66 -6.16
C ASP A 322 -29.75 13.04 -7.19
N ASN A 323 -29.26 13.83 -8.14
CA ASN A 323 -28.36 13.37 -9.19
C ASN A 323 -26.90 13.74 -8.94
N ASP A 324 -26.57 14.42 -7.84
CA ASP A 324 -25.18 14.74 -7.50
C ASP A 324 -24.58 13.63 -6.65
N PHE A 325 -23.28 13.37 -6.81
CA PHE A 325 -22.58 12.27 -6.14
C PHE A 325 -21.46 12.79 -5.24
N VAL A 326 -21.18 12.03 -4.18
CA VAL A 326 -20.11 12.31 -3.24
C VAL A 326 -19.18 11.10 -3.13
N VAL A 327 -17.88 11.36 -3.14
CA VAL A 327 -16.85 10.37 -2.81
C VAL A 327 -16.04 10.88 -1.62
N ILE A 328 -15.94 10.11 -0.54
CA ILE A 328 -15.25 10.53 0.68
C ILE A 328 -14.08 9.60 0.98
N THR A 329 -12.90 10.17 1.20
CA THR A 329 -11.78 9.43 1.81
C THR A 329 -12.00 9.39 3.33
N THR A 330 -12.44 8.26 3.90
CA THR A 330 -12.93 8.17 5.29
C THR A 330 -11.85 8.12 6.36
N GLY A 331 -10.62 8.48 6.06
CA GLY A 331 -9.52 8.51 7.01
C GLY A 331 -8.18 8.67 6.30
N SER A 332 -7.22 9.29 6.97
CA SER A 332 -5.86 9.46 6.46
C SER A 332 -4.86 8.94 7.46
N MET A 333 -3.96 8.08 7.00
CA MET A 333 -2.83 7.60 7.80
C MET A 333 -1.85 8.74 8.16
N THR A 334 -1.89 9.85 7.43
CA THR A 334 -1.03 11.02 7.66
C THR A 334 -1.75 12.20 8.30
N GLU A 335 -2.98 11.98 8.78
CA GLU A 335 -3.73 12.97 9.55
C GLU A 335 -2.93 13.38 10.79
N ASP A 336 -3.00 14.67 11.15
CA ASP A 336 -2.41 15.21 12.38
C ASP A 336 -0.90 14.99 12.54
N THR A 337 -0.17 15.01 11.41
CA THR A 337 1.30 14.90 11.43
C THR A 337 1.91 16.10 12.17
N ALA A 338 2.73 15.83 13.18
CA ALA A 338 3.56 16.83 13.84
C ALA A 338 4.97 16.83 13.21
N TYR A 339 5.55 18.02 13.04
CA TYR A 339 6.85 18.18 12.39
C TYR A 339 7.90 18.72 13.34
N GLY A 340 9.12 18.17 13.21
CA GLY A 340 10.32 18.64 13.90
C GLY A 340 11.47 18.89 12.90
N ASN A 341 12.63 19.26 13.43
CA ASN A 341 13.82 19.57 12.64
C ASN A 341 15.11 19.22 13.44
N ASN A 342 16.27 19.67 12.95
CA ASN A 342 17.58 19.46 13.57
C ASN A 342 17.62 19.72 15.08
N THR A 343 16.94 20.76 15.55
CA THR A 343 17.03 21.26 16.94
C THR A 343 15.69 21.20 17.68
N THR A 344 14.64 20.67 17.07
CA THR A 344 13.29 20.64 17.65
C THR A 344 12.66 19.27 17.39
N ALA A 345 12.30 18.57 18.46
CA ALA A 345 11.54 17.32 18.37
C ALA A 345 10.15 17.59 17.78
N ALA A 346 9.57 16.61 17.08
CA ALA A 346 8.23 16.76 16.50
C ALA A 346 7.13 16.79 17.57
N VAL A 347 7.30 16.02 18.65
CA VAL A 347 6.43 15.99 19.82
C VAL A 347 7.27 15.87 21.07
N SER A 348 6.74 16.27 22.24
CA SER A 348 7.45 16.07 23.52
C SER A 348 7.22 14.67 24.12
N LYS A 349 6.12 14.03 23.76
CA LYS A 349 5.72 12.68 24.15
C LYS A 349 4.54 12.21 23.29
N ILE A 350 4.30 10.90 23.23
CA ILE A 350 3.05 10.36 22.70
C ILE A 350 1.92 10.66 23.72
N ASP A 351 0.76 11.09 23.22
CA ASP A 351 -0.40 11.41 24.05
C ASP A 351 -1.69 10.85 23.45
N ASN A 352 -2.26 9.83 24.11
CA ASN A 352 -3.52 9.21 23.71
C ASN A 352 -4.78 10.02 24.09
N SER A 353 -4.67 11.07 24.91
CA SER A 353 -5.83 11.80 25.45
C SER A 353 -6.70 12.46 24.38
N THR A 354 -6.12 12.80 23.23
CA THR A 354 -6.81 13.43 22.08
C THR A 354 -6.88 12.51 20.86
N SER A 355 -6.54 11.22 21.02
CA SER A 355 -6.52 10.24 19.92
C SER A 355 -7.85 10.20 19.15
N GLY A 356 -7.77 10.36 17.84
CA GLY A 356 -8.89 10.30 16.91
C GLY A 356 -9.82 11.52 16.96
N GLN A 357 -9.40 12.63 17.56
CA GLN A 357 -10.18 13.89 17.60
C GLN A 357 -9.79 14.88 16.50
N SER A 358 -8.82 14.54 15.65
CA SER A 358 -8.45 15.37 14.50
C SER A 358 -9.56 15.38 13.45
N ALA A 359 -9.59 16.46 12.66
CA ALA A 359 -10.72 16.80 11.81
C ALA A 359 -11.10 15.71 10.79
N GLY A 360 -10.10 15.07 10.17
CA GLY A 360 -10.34 13.96 9.23
C GLY A 360 -11.04 12.76 9.87
N TRP A 361 -10.66 12.40 11.10
CA TRP A 361 -11.31 11.30 11.84
C TRP A 361 -12.71 11.66 12.31
N VAL A 362 -12.94 12.92 12.68
CA VAL A 362 -14.26 13.41 13.11
C VAL A 362 -15.30 13.23 12.00
N LEU A 363 -14.94 13.45 10.73
CA LEU A 363 -15.85 13.20 9.60
C LEU A 363 -16.31 11.73 9.57
N TRP A 364 -15.38 10.78 9.67
CA TRP A 364 -15.75 9.36 9.69
C TRP A 364 -16.57 8.98 10.93
N LYS A 365 -16.20 9.50 12.11
CA LYS A 365 -16.99 9.31 13.34
C LYS A 365 -18.42 9.83 13.21
N ASN A 366 -18.61 10.97 12.55
CA ASN A 366 -19.95 11.52 12.31
C ASN A 366 -20.77 10.67 11.35
N LEU A 367 -20.15 10.10 10.31
CA LEU A 367 -20.79 9.12 9.44
C LEU A 367 -21.19 7.84 10.22
N ALA A 368 -20.28 7.27 11.01
CA ALA A 368 -20.52 6.07 11.81
C ALA A 368 -21.66 6.23 12.82
N LYS A 369 -21.81 7.41 13.43
CA LYS A 369 -22.96 7.72 14.31
C LYS A 369 -24.32 7.67 13.61
N LYS A 370 -24.35 7.94 12.30
CA LYS A 370 -25.60 7.97 11.50
C LYS A 370 -26.00 6.60 10.99
N SER A 371 -25.04 5.71 10.78
CA SER A 371 -25.34 4.35 10.33
C SER A 371 -24.18 3.40 10.62
N PRO A 372 -24.47 2.18 11.11
CA PRO A 372 -23.45 1.14 11.27
C PRO A 372 -22.84 0.69 9.94
N ALA A 373 -23.48 1.01 8.80
CA ALA A 373 -22.93 0.72 7.47
C ALA A 373 -21.61 1.46 7.19
N PHE A 374 -21.31 2.52 7.95
CA PHE A 374 -20.05 3.25 7.87
C PHE A 374 -18.93 2.67 8.74
N GLY A 375 -19.18 1.59 9.48
CA GLY A 375 -18.17 0.91 10.29
C GLY A 375 -17.83 1.61 11.61
N LYS A 376 -16.63 1.34 12.13
CA LYS A 376 -16.20 1.73 13.48
C LYS A 376 -14.82 2.41 13.46
N PRO A 377 -14.74 3.72 13.15
CA PRO A 377 -13.47 4.47 13.10
C PRO A 377 -12.62 4.32 14.37
N GLU A 378 -13.26 4.19 15.54
CA GLU A 378 -12.59 4.07 16.83
C GLU A 378 -11.69 2.83 16.92
N LYS A 379 -11.89 1.80 16.10
CA LYS A 379 -11.00 0.63 16.03
C LYS A 379 -9.61 0.97 15.48
N PHE A 380 -9.52 2.07 14.72
CA PHE A 380 -8.31 2.46 14.01
C PHE A 380 -7.66 3.71 14.62
N CYS A 381 -8.44 4.65 15.15
CA CYS A 381 -7.93 5.97 15.58
C CYS A 381 -7.92 6.20 17.11
N SER A 382 -8.05 5.18 17.95
CA SER A 382 -8.15 5.35 19.41
C SER A 382 -6.87 5.04 20.19
N ASN A 383 -5.76 4.70 19.52
CA ASN A 383 -4.51 4.39 20.18
C ASN A 383 -3.30 4.81 19.32
N ILE A 384 -2.73 5.97 19.62
CA ILE A 384 -1.55 6.54 18.95
C ILE A 384 -0.31 5.71 19.29
N GLU A 385 -0.15 5.22 20.51
CA GLU A 385 0.99 4.34 20.88
C GLU A 385 1.08 3.09 19.97
N LYS A 386 -0.07 2.58 19.50
CA LYS A 386 -0.14 1.41 18.60
C LYS A 386 -0.26 1.74 17.11
N SER A 387 -0.55 2.99 16.75
CA SER A 387 -0.77 3.38 15.34
C SER A 387 0.23 4.41 14.82
N SER A 388 1.18 4.83 15.65
CA SER A 388 2.18 5.83 15.31
C SER A 388 3.55 5.24 15.06
N TRP A 389 4.27 5.92 14.18
CA TRP A 389 5.72 5.90 14.14
C TRP A 389 6.22 7.23 13.58
N LEU A 390 7.53 7.39 13.54
CA LEU A 390 8.20 8.61 13.16
C LEU A 390 9.16 8.36 11.99
N SER A 391 9.20 9.30 11.04
CA SER A 391 10.21 9.32 9.99
C SER A 391 11.00 10.62 9.97
N VAL A 392 12.21 10.54 9.41
CA VAL A 392 13.11 11.67 9.23
C VAL A 392 13.58 11.68 7.78
N THR A 393 13.42 12.82 7.11
CA THR A 393 14.08 13.09 5.84
C THR A 393 15.41 13.77 6.11
N LEU A 394 16.48 13.23 5.53
CA LEU A 394 17.83 13.77 5.60
C LEU A 394 18.15 14.40 4.24
N THR A 395 18.47 15.69 4.25
CA THR A 395 19.02 16.40 3.09
C THR A 395 20.51 16.57 3.31
N CYS A 396 21.29 15.74 2.64
CA CYS A 396 22.71 15.54 2.92
C CYS A 396 23.59 16.20 1.86
N LYS A 397 24.54 17.01 2.30
CA LYS A 397 25.73 17.39 1.54
C LYS A 397 26.84 16.37 1.74
N PRO A 398 27.94 16.42 0.96
CA PRO A 398 29.09 15.54 1.16
C PRO A 398 29.58 15.59 2.62
N SER A 399 29.69 14.42 3.25
CA SER A 399 30.00 14.27 4.67
C SER A 399 30.45 12.83 4.97
N ALA A 400 30.92 12.59 6.20
CA ALA A 400 31.25 11.25 6.69
C ALA A 400 30.08 10.26 6.54
N PHE A 401 28.83 10.74 6.67
CA PHE A 401 27.63 9.93 6.46
C PHE A 401 27.48 9.48 5.00
N VAL A 402 27.70 10.40 4.04
CA VAL A 402 27.64 10.07 2.60
C VAL A 402 28.76 9.11 2.19
N GLU A 403 29.97 9.28 2.75
CA GLU A 403 31.05 8.32 2.51
C GLU A 403 30.72 6.93 3.08
N LYS A 404 30.12 6.87 4.27
CA LYS A 404 29.68 5.60 4.86
C LYS A 404 28.55 4.93 4.06
N LEU A 405 27.62 5.72 3.52
CA LEU A 405 26.52 5.23 2.68
C LEU A 405 27.03 4.45 1.45
N LYS A 406 28.14 4.87 0.84
CA LYS A 406 28.74 4.19 -0.33
C LYS A 406 29.10 2.73 -0.06
N GLU A 407 29.40 2.38 1.19
CA GLU A 407 29.67 0.98 1.57
C GLU A 407 28.42 0.10 1.41
N TYR A 408 27.23 0.64 1.69
CA TYR A 408 25.95 -0.06 1.58
C TYR A 408 25.32 0.07 0.19
N ALA A 409 25.76 1.04 -0.62
CA ALA A 409 25.17 1.35 -1.90
C ALA A 409 25.56 0.36 -3.02
N VAL A 410 24.58 -0.14 -3.78
CA VAL A 410 24.78 -0.98 -4.97
C VAL A 410 25.53 -0.20 -6.05
N ASN A 411 25.05 0.99 -6.37
CA ASN A 411 25.69 1.94 -7.26
C ASN A 411 26.11 3.18 -6.48
N ASP A 412 27.00 4.00 -7.05
CA ASP A 412 27.35 5.28 -6.44
C ASP A 412 26.08 6.13 -6.16
N PRO A 413 25.93 6.75 -4.97
CA PRO A 413 24.73 7.51 -4.61
C PRO A 413 24.35 8.65 -5.56
N TYR A 414 25.31 9.19 -6.32
CA TYR A 414 25.10 10.30 -7.25
C TYR A 414 24.86 9.83 -8.71
N SER A 415 24.77 8.52 -8.95
CA SER A 415 24.77 7.94 -10.30
C SER A 415 23.45 7.98 -11.07
N GLY A 416 22.33 8.35 -10.43
CA GLY A 416 20.99 8.19 -11.01
C GLY A 416 20.39 6.78 -10.89
N LYS A 417 21.16 5.80 -10.40
CA LYS A 417 20.75 4.40 -10.26
C LYS A 417 20.36 4.04 -8.84
N THR A 418 19.91 2.80 -8.67
CA THR A 418 19.61 2.19 -7.37
C THR A 418 20.78 2.35 -6.40
N VAL A 419 20.51 2.96 -5.23
CA VAL A 419 21.53 3.18 -4.19
C VAL A 419 21.47 2.06 -3.14
N THR A 420 20.63 2.14 -2.11
CA THR A 420 20.57 1.06 -1.08
C THR A 420 19.72 -0.13 -1.49
N GLY A 421 18.89 0.01 -2.55
CA GLY A 421 17.98 -1.04 -3.00
C GLY A 421 16.64 -1.11 -2.26
N GLY A 422 16.33 -0.12 -1.44
CA GLY A 422 15.27 -0.18 -0.44
C GLY A 422 15.84 0.03 0.96
N ILE A 423 15.04 -0.26 1.98
CA ILE A 423 15.43 -0.04 3.37
C ILE A 423 16.56 -0.97 3.83
N VAL A 424 17.52 -0.40 4.56
CA VAL A 424 18.55 -1.08 5.34
C VAL A 424 18.11 -1.04 6.79
N THR A 425 17.86 -2.20 7.38
CA THR A 425 17.39 -2.32 8.77
C THR A 425 18.55 -2.58 9.72
N ILE A 426 18.62 -1.81 10.80
CA ILE A 426 19.58 -1.99 11.88
C ILE A 426 18.97 -2.96 12.90
N THR A 427 19.34 -4.23 12.83
CA THR A 427 18.62 -5.32 13.53
C THR A 427 18.79 -5.31 15.04
N ASP A 428 19.87 -4.69 15.55
CA ASP A 428 20.17 -4.53 16.97
C ASP A 428 19.93 -3.12 17.51
N SER A 429 19.22 -2.28 16.74
CA SER A 429 18.74 -0.99 17.23
C SER A 429 17.50 -1.16 18.10
N ASN A 430 17.49 -0.50 19.26
CA ASN A 430 16.38 -0.52 20.21
C ASN A 430 15.11 0.10 19.60
N TRP A 431 15.25 1.03 18.65
CA TRP A 431 14.11 1.62 17.93
C TRP A 431 13.62 0.73 16.77
N LEU A 432 14.34 -0.33 16.42
CA LEU A 432 14.18 -1.04 15.14
C LEU A 432 14.17 -0.06 13.95
N MET A 433 15.23 0.74 13.90
CA MET A 433 15.44 1.80 12.92
C MET A 433 15.89 1.22 11.57
N SER A 434 15.36 1.80 10.50
CA SER A 434 15.78 1.52 9.13
C SER A 434 15.97 2.81 8.35
N PHE A 435 16.84 2.78 7.34
CA PHE A 435 17.07 3.92 6.45
C PHE A 435 17.15 3.48 5.00
N THR A 436 16.88 4.38 4.05
CA THR A 436 16.99 4.12 2.62
C THR A 436 17.55 5.33 1.88
N CYS A 437 18.31 5.05 0.83
CA CYS A 437 18.59 6.00 -0.24
C CYS A 437 18.00 5.42 -1.53
N ASN A 438 16.96 6.07 -2.03
CA ASN A 438 16.40 5.76 -3.35
C ASN A 438 17.34 6.30 -4.44
N ARG A 439 16.97 6.10 -5.72
CA ARG A 439 17.65 6.76 -6.85
C ARG A 439 17.66 8.28 -6.63
N GLN A 440 18.78 8.91 -6.97
CA GLN A 440 18.99 10.34 -6.81
C GLN A 440 19.16 10.98 -8.19
N PRO A 441 18.49 12.09 -8.51
CA PRO A 441 17.71 12.91 -7.58
C PRO A 441 16.33 12.34 -7.22
N HIS A 442 15.90 12.51 -5.97
CA HIS A 442 14.57 12.13 -5.49
C HIS A 442 13.51 13.22 -5.72
N PHE A 443 13.96 14.47 -5.89
CA PHE A 443 13.15 15.61 -6.29
C PHE A 443 13.70 16.19 -7.60
N PRO A 444 12.85 16.62 -8.56
CA PRO A 444 13.32 17.15 -9.83
C PRO A 444 14.33 18.30 -9.72
N GLU A 445 14.15 19.19 -8.73
CA GLU A 445 15.00 20.38 -8.51
C GLU A 445 16.09 20.15 -7.43
N GLN A 446 16.42 18.90 -7.13
CA GLN A 446 17.47 18.56 -6.17
C GLN A 446 18.85 18.90 -6.75
N PRO A 447 19.72 19.65 -6.03
CA PRO A 447 21.07 19.97 -6.50
C PRO A 447 21.96 18.72 -6.66
N ASP A 448 22.92 18.80 -7.59
CA ASP A 448 23.83 17.71 -7.94
C ASP A 448 24.69 17.19 -6.76
N ASP A 449 25.01 18.05 -5.79
CA ASP A 449 25.82 17.70 -4.62
C ASP A 449 24.97 17.25 -3.41
N VAL A 450 23.65 17.29 -3.52
CA VAL A 450 22.71 16.94 -2.44
C VAL A 450 22.14 15.54 -2.66
N LEU A 451 22.08 14.75 -1.59
CA LEU A 451 21.36 13.48 -1.53
C LEU A 451 20.17 13.60 -0.58
N VAL A 452 19.06 12.93 -0.90
CA VAL A 452 17.91 12.81 -0.01
C VAL A 452 17.79 11.37 0.48
N LEU A 453 17.92 11.19 1.79
CA LEU A 453 17.69 9.91 2.46
C LEU A 453 16.45 9.96 3.34
N TRP A 454 15.92 8.78 3.63
CA TRP A 454 14.77 8.63 4.50
C TRP A 454 15.08 7.61 5.59
N VAL A 455 14.71 7.95 6.82
CA VAL A 455 14.88 7.13 8.02
C VAL A 455 13.52 6.99 8.68
N TYR A 456 13.25 5.83 9.25
CA TYR A 456 12.12 5.65 10.17
C TYR A 456 12.45 4.57 11.19
N ALA A 457 11.66 4.46 12.24
CA ALA A 457 11.76 3.38 13.19
C ALA A 457 10.37 2.88 13.61
N LEU A 458 10.30 1.65 14.08
CA LEU A 458 9.04 1.01 14.46
C LEU A 458 8.73 1.21 15.95
N PHE A 459 9.74 1.12 16.82
CA PHE A 459 9.54 1.16 18.27
C PHE A 459 9.66 2.57 18.83
N MET A 460 8.50 3.16 19.16
CA MET A 460 8.40 4.53 19.68
C MET A 460 8.55 4.63 21.21
N ASP A 461 8.53 3.50 21.92
CA ASP A 461 8.54 3.43 23.38
C ASP A 461 9.88 2.94 23.97
N GLN A 462 10.90 2.77 23.13
CA GLN A 462 12.23 2.28 23.52
C GLN A 462 13.26 3.40 23.53
N GLN A 463 14.16 3.38 24.53
CA GLN A 463 15.31 4.27 24.56
C GLN A 463 16.37 3.83 23.54
N GLY A 464 17.04 4.79 22.90
CA GLY A 464 18.14 4.50 21.98
C GLY A 464 19.34 3.80 22.65
N ASN A 465 20.12 3.12 21.81
CA ASN A 465 21.37 2.46 22.15
C ASN A 465 22.45 3.47 22.56
N TYR A 466 22.52 4.65 21.92
CA TYR A 466 23.45 5.72 22.28
C TYR A 466 22.71 6.91 22.92
N VAL A 467 21.69 7.44 22.26
CA VAL A 467 20.82 8.50 22.78
C VAL A 467 19.78 7.89 23.73
N LYS A 468 19.88 8.22 25.02
CA LYS A 468 19.03 7.66 26.09
C LYS A 468 17.65 8.32 26.20
N LYS A 469 16.96 8.41 25.06
CA LYS A 469 15.61 8.94 24.90
C LYS A 469 14.80 8.05 23.97
N ASN A 470 13.47 8.16 24.06
CA ASN A 470 12.61 7.54 23.07
C ASN A 470 12.63 8.39 21.79
N MET A 471 12.56 7.75 20.61
CA MET A 471 12.71 8.46 19.33
C MET A 471 11.77 9.68 19.17
N PRO A 472 10.49 9.67 19.60
CA PRO A 472 9.62 10.84 19.50
C PRO A 472 10.13 12.08 20.25
N GLU A 473 10.90 11.89 21.33
CA GLU A 473 11.44 12.95 22.18
C GLU A 473 12.74 13.57 21.62
N CYS A 474 13.30 12.97 20.57
CA CYS A 474 14.57 13.35 19.99
C CYS A 474 14.41 14.50 18.98
N THR A 475 15.36 15.42 19.02
CA THR A 475 15.63 16.35 17.92
C THR A 475 16.29 15.62 16.74
N GLY A 476 16.34 16.26 15.57
CA GLY A 476 16.92 15.63 14.38
C GLY A 476 18.42 15.35 14.51
N ASN A 477 19.15 16.22 15.21
CA ASN A 477 20.56 16.00 15.53
C ASN A 477 20.77 14.78 16.44
N GLU A 478 19.86 14.54 17.39
CA GLU A 478 19.91 13.36 18.26
C GLU A 478 19.59 12.08 17.48
N ILE A 479 18.62 12.11 16.55
CA ILE A 479 18.33 10.97 15.68
C ILE A 479 19.53 10.68 14.75
N LEU A 480 20.17 11.71 14.20
CA LEU A 480 21.42 11.55 13.44
C LEU A 480 22.54 10.94 14.29
N THR A 481 22.64 11.33 15.56
CA THR A 481 23.63 10.79 16.49
C THR A 481 23.42 9.29 16.71
N GLU A 482 22.17 8.87 16.94
CA GLU A 482 21.81 7.45 17.08
C GLU A 482 22.11 6.66 15.80
N LEU A 483 21.76 7.21 14.63
CA LEU A 483 22.08 6.61 13.34
C LEU A 483 23.58 6.46 13.16
N CYS A 484 24.38 7.50 13.42
CA CYS A 484 25.84 7.47 13.30
C CYS A 484 26.49 6.45 14.24
N TYR A 485 25.94 6.24 15.44
CA TYR A 485 26.36 5.17 16.34
C TYR A 485 26.19 3.79 15.70
N HIS A 486 25.02 3.51 15.14
CA HIS A 486 24.75 2.24 14.46
C HIS A 486 25.51 2.07 13.15
N LEU A 487 26.02 3.15 12.57
CA LEU A 487 26.88 3.12 11.40
C LEU A 487 28.38 3.12 11.76
N GLY A 488 28.74 3.16 13.05
CA GLY A 488 30.14 3.14 13.50
C GLY A 488 30.92 4.43 13.19
N ILE A 489 30.23 5.56 13.02
CA ILE A 489 30.80 6.88 12.67
C ILE A 489 30.39 7.98 13.65
N VAL A 490 30.01 7.61 14.89
CA VAL A 490 29.58 8.57 15.94
C VAL A 490 30.68 9.54 16.34
N ASP A 491 31.95 9.17 16.15
CA ASP A 491 33.11 10.02 16.38
C ASP A 491 33.23 11.17 15.36
N GLN A 492 32.48 11.10 14.25
CA GLN A 492 32.43 12.11 13.19
C GLN A 492 31.10 12.88 13.17
N ILE A 493 30.34 12.83 14.27
CA ILE A 493 28.97 13.39 14.33
C ILE A 493 28.91 14.89 14.01
N ASP A 494 29.90 15.68 14.43
CA ASP A 494 29.94 17.13 14.16
C ASP A 494 29.95 17.42 12.65
N ASN A 495 30.74 16.65 11.89
CA ASN A 495 30.76 16.77 10.42
C ASN A 495 29.40 16.39 9.81
N VAL A 496 28.75 15.34 10.32
CA VAL A 496 27.45 14.89 9.82
C VAL A 496 26.36 15.93 10.10
N ILE A 497 26.31 16.48 11.31
CA ILE A 497 25.33 17.50 11.71
C ILE A 497 25.50 18.78 10.88
N GLU A 498 26.73 19.25 10.68
CA GLU A 498 27.01 20.47 9.89
C GLU A 498 26.54 20.33 8.42
N ASN A 499 26.56 19.12 7.88
CA ASN A 499 26.29 18.84 6.47
C ASN A 499 24.94 18.15 6.21
N THR A 500 24.08 18.02 7.23
CA THR A 500 22.79 17.33 7.09
C THR A 500 21.64 18.11 7.71
N ILE A 501 20.68 18.49 6.86
CA ILE A 501 19.41 19.04 7.33
C ILE A 501 18.46 17.87 7.59
N THR A 502 17.81 17.88 8.75
CA THR A 502 16.83 16.87 9.15
C THR A 502 15.45 17.51 9.25
N ARG A 503 14.44 16.83 8.70
CA ARG A 503 13.04 17.16 8.92
C ARG A 503 12.30 15.92 9.41
N ILE A 504 11.68 16.05 10.57
CA ILE A 504 11.01 14.96 11.28
C ILE A 504 9.52 15.04 11.00
N ALA A 505 8.87 13.90 10.78
CA ALA A 505 7.43 13.74 10.75
C ALA A 505 7.00 12.63 11.73
N PHE A 506 6.43 13.02 12.87
CA PHE A 506 5.71 12.12 13.76
C PHE A 506 4.28 11.99 13.25
N MET A 507 3.86 10.77 12.91
CA MET A 507 2.55 10.52 12.31
C MET A 507 1.72 9.65 13.26
N PRO A 508 0.72 10.20 13.93
CA PRO A 508 0.02 9.50 15.01
C PRO A 508 -0.82 8.31 14.54
N TYR A 509 -1.17 8.23 13.26
CA TYR A 509 -2.09 7.23 12.71
C TYR A 509 -1.52 6.47 11.51
N ILE A 510 -0.20 6.49 11.33
CA ILE A 510 0.45 5.96 10.14
C ILE A 510 0.26 4.46 9.92
N THR A 511 0.11 3.66 10.98
CA THR A 511 -0.23 2.23 10.89
C THR A 511 -1.65 1.92 11.35
N SER A 512 -2.49 2.93 11.52
CA SER A 512 -3.87 2.76 12.01
C SER A 512 -4.70 1.78 11.16
N MET A 513 -4.45 1.68 9.85
CA MET A 513 -5.14 0.74 8.96
C MET A 513 -4.82 -0.74 9.24
N PHE A 514 -3.70 -1.02 9.92
CA PHE A 514 -3.30 -2.37 10.32
C PHE A 514 -3.85 -2.77 11.69
N MET A 515 -4.57 -1.89 12.38
CA MET A 515 -5.15 -2.23 13.68
C MET A 515 -6.10 -3.44 13.56
N PRO A 516 -6.15 -4.33 14.57
CA PRO A 516 -7.04 -5.49 14.57
C PRO A 516 -8.50 -5.08 14.36
N ARG A 517 -9.14 -5.71 13.37
CA ARG A 517 -10.52 -5.45 12.98
C ARG A 517 -11.34 -6.72 12.95
N ALA A 518 -12.65 -6.55 12.91
CA ALA A 518 -13.64 -7.57 12.69
C ALA A 518 -14.55 -7.22 11.50
N LYS A 519 -15.39 -8.18 11.09
CA LYS A 519 -16.42 -7.94 10.09
C LYS A 519 -17.27 -6.71 10.44
N GLY A 520 -17.37 -5.79 9.49
CA GLY A 520 -18.17 -4.57 9.61
C GLY A 520 -17.46 -3.39 10.26
N ASP A 521 -16.21 -3.51 10.70
CA ASP A 521 -15.45 -2.35 11.21
C ASP A 521 -15.03 -1.38 10.09
N ARG A 522 -14.81 -1.90 8.87
CA ARG A 522 -14.61 -1.10 7.65
C ARG A 522 -15.89 -1.07 6.81
N PRO A 523 -16.32 0.09 6.29
CA PRO A 523 -17.45 0.17 5.37
C PRO A 523 -17.10 -0.38 3.99
N ARG A 524 -18.08 -0.94 3.29
CA ARG A 524 -17.94 -1.22 1.85
C ARG A 524 -17.87 0.09 1.06
N VAL A 525 -17.20 0.06 -0.10
CA VAL A 525 -16.97 1.25 -0.95
C VAL A 525 -18.26 2.03 -1.25
N VAL A 526 -19.36 1.34 -1.57
CA VAL A 526 -20.70 1.92 -1.58
C VAL A 526 -21.49 1.20 -0.49
N PRO A 527 -21.71 1.81 0.68
CA PRO A 527 -22.44 1.19 1.77
C PRO A 527 -23.88 0.89 1.37
N GLU A 528 -24.44 -0.19 1.92
CA GLU A 528 -25.80 -0.63 1.58
C GLU A 528 -26.84 0.47 1.87
N GLY A 529 -27.76 0.67 0.92
CA GLY A 529 -28.81 1.69 1.00
C GLY A 529 -28.38 3.10 0.55
N TYR A 530 -27.08 3.39 0.36
CA TYR A 530 -26.64 4.72 -0.10
C TYR A 530 -26.58 4.79 -1.62
N LYS A 531 -27.24 5.78 -2.22
CA LYS A 531 -27.36 5.88 -3.69
C LYS A 531 -26.35 6.78 -4.36
N ASN A 532 -25.95 7.86 -3.68
CA ASN A 532 -25.09 8.88 -4.26
C ASN A 532 -23.85 9.16 -3.41
N LEU A 533 -23.45 8.19 -2.57
CA LEU A 533 -22.26 8.29 -1.73
C LEU A 533 -21.39 7.04 -1.86
N ALA A 534 -20.11 7.25 -2.09
CA ALA A 534 -19.08 6.24 -1.92
C ALA A 534 -18.02 6.70 -0.91
N VAL A 535 -17.37 5.72 -0.28
CA VAL A 535 -16.23 5.89 0.60
C VAL A 535 -15.03 5.16 0.02
N VAL A 536 -13.85 5.77 0.04
CA VAL A 536 -12.63 5.25 -0.64
C VAL A 536 -11.40 5.37 0.25
N GLY A 537 -10.31 4.72 -0.17
CA GLY A 537 -9.02 4.79 0.50
C GLY A 537 -8.69 3.55 1.32
N GLN A 538 -7.96 3.73 2.42
CA GLN A 538 -7.26 2.65 3.13
C GLN A 538 -8.08 2.04 4.28
N PHE A 539 -9.25 2.61 4.56
CA PHE A 539 -10.10 2.22 5.68
C PHE A 539 -11.44 1.64 5.24
N VAL A 540 -11.55 1.25 3.97
CA VAL A 540 -12.75 0.68 3.38
C VAL A 540 -12.52 -0.78 2.99
N GLU A 541 -13.59 -1.55 2.98
CA GLU A 541 -13.57 -2.98 2.70
C GLU A 541 -13.59 -3.25 1.19
N THR A 542 -12.62 -4.03 0.72
CA THR A 542 -12.62 -4.69 -0.58
C THR A 542 -12.55 -6.21 -0.38
N ASN A 543 -12.75 -7.01 -1.43
CA ASN A 543 -12.82 -8.47 -1.29
C ASN A 543 -11.54 -9.10 -0.73
N ASN A 544 -10.38 -8.81 -1.35
CA ASN A 544 -9.11 -9.48 -1.02
C ASN A 544 -7.88 -8.56 -0.99
N ASP A 545 -7.98 -7.31 -1.43
CA ASP A 545 -6.81 -6.42 -1.53
C ASP A 545 -6.32 -5.93 -0.15
N VAL A 546 -5.04 -5.57 -0.12
CA VAL A 546 -4.32 -5.16 1.09
C VAL A 546 -4.31 -3.63 1.23
N VAL A 547 -4.36 -3.13 2.46
CA VAL A 547 -4.21 -1.70 2.74
C VAL A 547 -2.73 -1.28 2.74
N PHE A 548 -2.42 0.00 2.97
CA PHE A 548 -1.06 0.58 2.90
C PHE A 548 -0.45 0.57 1.48
N THR A 549 -1.27 0.42 0.43
CA THR A 549 -0.81 0.45 -0.97
C THR A 549 -1.54 1.52 -1.77
N ILE A 550 -0.85 2.11 -2.76
CA ILE A 550 -1.51 3.00 -3.72
C ILE A 550 -2.50 2.24 -4.62
N GLU A 551 -2.27 0.94 -4.82
CA GLU A 551 -3.16 0.04 -5.56
C GLU A 551 -4.57 -0.02 -4.94
N SER A 552 -4.68 -0.23 -3.63
CA SER A 552 -5.99 -0.25 -2.96
C SER A 552 -6.73 1.09 -3.01
N SER A 553 -6.01 2.21 -2.98
CA SER A 553 -6.62 3.52 -3.22
C SER A 553 -7.19 3.63 -4.63
N ALA A 554 -6.46 3.17 -5.66
CA ALA A 554 -6.94 3.19 -7.04
C ALA A 554 -8.13 2.22 -7.26
N ARG A 555 -8.05 1.02 -6.69
CA ARG A 555 -9.14 0.02 -6.70
C ARG A 555 -10.42 0.58 -6.09
N THR A 556 -10.35 1.18 -4.92
CA THR A 556 -11.53 1.75 -4.25
C THR A 556 -12.11 2.94 -5.02
N GLY A 557 -11.26 3.79 -5.60
CA GLY A 557 -11.70 4.86 -6.52
C GLY A 557 -12.44 4.35 -7.76
N ARG A 558 -11.96 3.27 -8.38
CA ARG A 558 -12.63 2.58 -9.50
C ARG A 558 -13.98 2.00 -9.09
N LEU A 559 -14.02 1.29 -7.96
CA LEU A 559 -15.22 0.66 -7.43
C LEU A 559 -16.31 1.68 -7.07
N ALA A 560 -15.93 2.85 -6.54
CA ALA A 560 -16.85 3.93 -6.24
C ALA A 560 -17.65 4.34 -7.48
N VAL A 561 -16.96 4.64 -8.59
CA VAL A 561 -17.60 5.06 -9.83
C VAL A 561 -18.47 3.96 -10.41
N TYR A 562 -17.95 2.75 -10.48
CA TYR A 562 -18.64 1.64 -11.14
C TYR A 562 -19.93 1.27 -10.41
N LYS A 563 -19.90 1.19 -9.07
CA LYS A 563 -21.07 0.86 -8.27
C LYS A 563 -22.09 2.01 -8.21
N LEU A 564 -21.65 3.27 -8.04
CA LEU A 564 -22.57 4.41 -7.94
C LEU A 564 -23.37 4.62 -9.23
N LEU A 565 -22.73 4.44 -10.38
CA LEU A 565 -23.33 4.73 -11.68
C LEU A 565 -23.74 3.47 -12.46
N ASN A 566 -23.61 2.29 -11.84
CA ASN A 566 -23.91 0.99 -12.45
C ASN A 566 -23.25 0.83 -13.83
N ILE A 567 -21.94 1.13 -13.88
CA ILE A 567 -21.16 1.07 -15.12
C ILE A 567 -20.98 -0.39 -15.53
N ASP A 568 -21.18 -0.70 -16.81
CA ASP A 568 -21.02 -2.04 -17.41
C ASP A 568 -19.55 -2.50 -17.49
N LYS A 569 -18.88 -2.53 -16.33
CA LYS A 569 -17.47 -2.83 -16.12
C LYS A 569 -17.28 -3.52 -14.77
N GLN A 570 -16.42 -4.53 -14.75
CA GLN A 570 -15.90 -5.11 -13.52
C GLN A 570 -14.61 -4.40 -13.10
N ALA A 571 -14.33 -4.35 -11.81
CA ALA A 571 -12.99 -4.20 -11.27
C ALA A 571 -12.49 -5.60 -10.87
N PRO A 572 -11.65 -6.26 -11.67
CA PRO A 572 -11.15 -7.59 -11.36
C PRO A 572 -10.49 -7.61 -9.98
N ASP A 573 -10.56 -8.75 -9.30
CA ASP A 573 -9.91 -8.97 -8.02
C ASP A 573 -8.36 -8.96 -8.17
N LEU A 574 -7.64 -9.41 -7.16
CA LEU A 574 -6.18 -9.50 -7.19
C LEU A 574 -5.67 -10.33 -8.37
N SER A 575 -4.45 -10.03 -8.83
CA SER A 575 -3.78 -10.89 -9.79
C SER A 575 -3.68 -12.33 -9.25
N PRO A 576 -4.05 -13.37 -10.03
CA PRO A 576 -4.23 -14.74 -9.55
C PRO A 576 -2.92 -15.50 -9.29
N LEU A 577 -1.81 -14.80 -9.07
CA LEU A 577 -0.46 -15.40 -9.03
C LEU A 577 -0.26 -16.36 -7.85
N GLN A 578 -1.06 -16.26 -6.79
CA GLN A 578 -1.08 -17.24 -5.70
C GLN A 578 -1.58 -18.62 -6.14
N TYR A 579 -2.37 -18.71 -7.21
CA TYR A 579 -2.88 -19.96 -7.76
C TYR A 579 -1.95 -20.55 -8.82
N ASP A 580 -0.90 -19.81 -9.20
CA ASP A 580 0.13 -20.30 -10.11
C ASP A 580 1.02 -21.33 -9.42
N ILE A 581 1.02 -22.56 -9.92
CA ILE A 581 1.79 -23.66 -9.35
C ILE A 581 3.29 -23.34 -9.24
N ARG A 582 3.82 -22.51 -10.16
CA ARG A 582 5.23 -22.09 -10.13
C ARG A 582 5.52 -21.26 -8.88
N HIS A 583 4.62 -20.34 -8.53
CA HIS A 583 4.77 -19.49 -7.34
C HIS A 583 4.48 -20.26 -6.05
N LEU A 584 3.54 -21.21 -6.05
CA LEU A 584 3.30 -22.08 -4.89
C LEU A 584 4.53 -22.91 -4.54
N ILE A 585 5.13 -23.57 -5.54
CA ILE A 585 6.36 -24.37 -5.36
C ILE A 585 7.53 -23.47 -4.94
N LYS A 586 7.70 -22.32 -5.61
CA LYS A 586 8.74 -21.35 -5.27
C LYS A 586 8.59 -20.82 -3.84
N GLY A 587 7.36 -20.49 -3.43
CA GLY A 587 7.07 -20.02 -2.07
C GLY A 587 7.43 -21.07 -1.03
N ALA A 588 7.01 -22.33 -1.21
CA ALA A 588 7.36 -23.42 -0.30
C ALA A 588 8.88 -23.64 -0.18
N LYS A 589 9.60 -23.60 -1.31
CA LYS A 589 11.07 -23.70 -1.34
C LYS A 589 11.74 -22.53 -0.61
N THR A 590 11.21 -21.32 -0.80
CA THR A 590 11.75 -20.09 -0.22
C THR A 590 11.56 -20.05 1.30
N LEU A 591 10.37 -20.43 1.80
CA LEU A 591 10.09 -20.54 3.24
C LEU A 591 11.03 -21.53 3.95
N ASN A 592 11.63 -22.45 3.19
CA ASN A 592 12.58 -23.45 3.68
C ASN A 592 14.03 -23.14 3.26
N ASP A 593 14.37 -21.88 3.01
CA ASP A 593 15.73 -21.41 2.74
C ASP A 593 16.43 -22.13 1.57
N GLY A 594 15.67 -22.49 0.53
CA GLY A 594 16.20 -23.23 -0.62
C GLY A 594 16.38 -24.73 -0.37
N GLY A 595 16.15 -25.21 0.86
CA GLY A 595 16.17 -26.63 1.18
C GLY A 595 14.95 -27.38 0.66
N PRO A 596 15.00 -28.71 0.51
CA PRO A 596 13.88 -29.50 0.01
C PRO A 596 12.65 -29.44 0.93
N PHE A 597 11.47 -29.21 0.37
CA PHE A 597 10.19 -29.20 1.12
C PHE A 597 9.44 -30.55 0.98
N PRO A 598 8.52 -30.89 1.92
CA PRO A 598 7.74 -32.13 1.85
C PRO A 598 7.01 -32.28 0.50
N GLY A 599 7.28 -33.38 -0.21
CA GLY A 599 6.71 -33.66 -1.53
C GLY A 599 7.54 -33.18 -2.73
N GLU A 600 8.58 -32.36 -2.55
CA GLU A 600 9.41 -31.86 -3.65
C GLU A 600 10.10 -32.99 -4.42
N ARG A 601 10.63 -34.00 -3.73
CA ARG A 601 11.29 -35.15 -4.35
C ARG A 601 10.33 -35.95 -5.23
N LEU A 602 9.08 -36.12 -4.79
CA LEU A 602 8.04 -36.79 -5.58
C LEU A 602 7.69 -35.97 -6.82
N LEU A 603 7.51 -34.65 -6.68
CA LEU A 603 7.29 -33.75 -7.82
C LEU A 603 8.44 -33.82 -8.82
N ARG A 604 9.69 -33.80 -8.34
CA ARG A 604 10.88 -33.87 -9.18
C ARG A 604 10.97 -35.21 -9.92
N HIS A 605 10.65 -36.33 -9.27
CA HIS A 605 10.63 -37.64 -9.92
C HIS A 605 9.62 -37.69 -11.08
N VAL A 606 8.46 -37.04 -10.92
CA VAL A 606 7.41 -37.00 -11.95
C VAL A 606 7.72 -36.02 -13.08
N LEU A 607 8.28 -34.85 -12.78
CA LEU A 607 8.34 -33.73 -13.72
C LEU A 607 9.70 -33.53 -14.41
N LYS A 608 10.79 -34.10 -13.88
CA LYS A 608 12.13 -33.99 -14.50
C LYS A 608 12.13 -34.66 -15.89
N GLY A 609 12.70 -33.99 -16.89
CA GLY A 609 12.71 -34.47 -18.28
C GLY A 609 11.37 -34.33 -19.02
N THR A 610 10.38 -33.68 -18.41
CA THR A 610 9.07 -33.42 -19.02
C THR A 610 8.94 -31.95 -19.44
N TYR A 611 7.86 -31.61 -20.15
CA TYR A 611 7.49 -30.21 -20.46
C TYR A 611 7.47 -29.30 -19.22
N TYR A 612 7.07 -29.84 -18.07
CA TYR A 612 6.89 -29.10 -16.82
C TYR A 612 8.15 -29.02 -15.95
N GLU A 613 9.31 -29.47 -16.43
CA GLU A 613 10.55 -29.43 -15.63
C GLU A 613 10.86 -28.02 -15.07
N HIS A 614 10.58 -26.98 -15.85
CA HIS A 614 10.82 -25.58 -15.48
C HIS A 614 9.98 -25.08 -14.29
N ILE A 615 8.95 -25.80 -13.84
CA ILE A 615 8.20 -25.43 -12.63
C ILE A 615 8.90 -25.88 -11.34
N LEU A 616 9.87 -26.80 -11.44
CA LEU A 616 10.68 -27.24 -10.32
C LEU A 616 11.65 -26.11 -9.90
N PRO A 617 11.90 -25.92 -8.60
CA PRO A 617 12.86 -24.93 -8.14
C PRO A 617 14.28 -25.36 -8.52
N LYS A 618 15.19 -24.38 -8.65
CA LYS A 618 16.61 -24.64 -8.93
C LYS A 618 17.26 -25.46 -7.81
N ASP A 619 18.17 -26.35 -8.20
CA ASP A 619 18.75 -27.37 -7.32
C ASP A 619 19.80 -26.80 -6.35
N THR A 620 19.91 -27.45 -5.20
CA THR A 620 21.17 -27.55 -4.44
C THR A 620 21.54 -29.03 -4.47
N GLU A 621 22.52 -29.38 -5.31
CA GLU A 621 22.92 -30.74 -5.69
C GLU A 621 22.78 -31.81 -4.60
N GLN A 622 21.92 -32.83 -4.81
CA GLN A 622 22.14 -34.20 -4.30
C GLN A 622 21.45 -35.24 -5.22
N PRO A 623 22.14 -36.31 -5.67
CA PRO A 623 21.52 -37.41 -6.41
C PRO A 623 20.82 -38.40 -5.46
N GLU A 624 19.68 -38.98 -5.85
CA GLU A 624 19.04 -40.07 -5.09
C GLU A 624 18.40 -41.18 -5.96
N THR A 625 18.39 -42.39 -5.38
CA THR A 625 17.97 -43.71 -5.90
C THR A 625 16.51 -44.10 -5.56
N GLU A 626 15.92 -45.02 -6.34
CA GLU A 626 14.47 -45.38 -6.29
C GLU A 626 13.92 -45.92 -4.96
N SER A 627 14.74 -46.50 -4.06
CA SER A 627 14.24 -47.08 -2.79
C SER A 627 13.70 -46.04 -1.79
N PHE A 628 13.87 -44.75 -2.05
CA PHE A 628 13.47 -43.64 -1.17
C PHE A 628 12.02 -43.15 -1.42
N LEU A 629 11.34 -43.58 -2.49
CA LEU A 629 10.05 -43.00 -2.89
C LEU A 629 8.88 -43.34 -1.94
N SER A 630 8.81 -44.57 -1.43
CA SER A 630 7.74 -45.00 -0.51
C SER A 630 7.82 -44.27 0.84
N GLU A 631 9.04 -44.02 1.32
CA GLU A 631 9.31 -43.27 2.54
C GLU A 631 8.91 -41.79 2.38
N GLN A 632 9.30 -41.17 1.26
CA GLN A 632 8.91 -39.78 0.94
C GLN A 632 7.39 -39.61 0.84
N PHE A 633 6.68 -40.59 0.28
CA PHE A 633 5.22 -40.56 0.22
C PHE A 633 4.57 -40.72 1.61
N GLY A 634 5.16 -41.53 2.49
CA GLY A 634 4.76 -41.63 3.90
C GLY A 634 4.90 -40.30 4.63
N HIS A 635 6.08 -39.68 4.57
CA HIS A 635 6.33 -38.37 5.18
C HIS A 635 5.40 -37.27 4.67
N PHE A 636 5.07 -37.27 3.38
CA PHE A 636 4.13 -36.32 2.81
C PHE A 636 2.72 -36.49 3.39
N LYS A 637 2.25 -37.72 3.56
CA LYS A 637 0.94 -38.01 4.19
C LYS A 637 0.90 -37.58 5.65
N ASP A 638 1.97 -37.82 6.41
CA ASP A 638 2.06 -37.40 7.80
C ASP A 638 2.03 -35.87 7.92
N TRP A 639 2.75 -35.17 7.04
CA TRP A 639 2.73 -33.71 6.98
C TRP A 639 1.33 -33.16 6.68
N ILE A 640 0.62 -33.71 5.68
CA ILE A 640 -0.78 -33.32 5.38
C ILE A 640 -1.68 -33.51 6.60
N SER A 641 -1.49 -34.61 7.34
CA SER A 641 -2.29 -34.89 8.53
C SER A 641 -2.07 -33.83 9.62
N SER A 642 -0.81 -33.41 9.82
CA SER A 642 -0.45 -32.35 10.80
C SER A 642 -1.06 -30.96 10.50
N ILE A 643 -1.40 -30.69 9.24
CA ILE A 643 -2.09 -29.46 8.83
C ILE A 643 -3.53 -29.47 9.37
N LYS A 644 -4.22 -30.60 9.27
CA LYS A 644 -5.64 -30.74 9.65
C LYS A 644 -5.87 -30.69 11.17
N ASP A 645 -4.88 -31.10 11.97
CA ASP A 645 -5.05 -31.30 13.41
C ASP A 645 -5.17 -30.02 14.28
N LYS A 646 -5.14 -28.80 13.71
CA LYS A 646 -5.48 -27.56 14.45
C LYS A 646 -5.99 -26.46 13.52
N VAL A 647 -7.28 -26.52 13.15
CA VAL A 647 -8.06 -25.37 12.62
C VAL A 647 -9.23 -25.07 13.58
N LYS A 648 -8.97 -25.11 14.90
CA LYS A 648 -9.93 -24.73 15.93
C LYS A 648 -9.37 -23.62 16.79
#